data_AF-A0AA47MI68-F1
#
_entry.id   AF-A0AA47MI68-F1
#
_cell.length_a   1.000
_cell.length_b   1.000
_cell.length_c   1.000
_cell.angle_alpha   90.00
_cell.angle_beta   90.00
_cell.angle_gamma   90.00
#
_symmetry.space_group_name_H-M   'P 1'
#
loop_
_entity.id
_entity.type
_entity.pdbx_description
1 polymer ?
#
loop_
_entity_poly.entity_id
_entity_poly.type
_entity_poly.pdbx_seq_one_letter_code
_entity_poly.pdbx_strand_id
1 'polypeptide(L)'
;MSGGKPVIFFDLETTGLDTRNCDIIQLAAISGGHSFNRYMVPAAPICETAMQLTGFNVQNGALFWHNTAMPTVTLHEALTSFLTFLRSFRSPVLLAAHNGKRFDVPILTRVLRSCSLLDDFERLGTSYLDTLLLVRDLFRLESYSQKSLVQLFLGKDYDAHNALEDVKALQELYRRWNPNPESKSGGKPVIFFDLETTGLDGNCDIIQLAAVSGGRSFNRYMVPAAPICETAMQLTGFSVQNGALFWHNTAMPTVTLHEALTSFLTFLRSFQSPVLLAAHNGKQFDVPILTRALRSCSLLDEFEGLGTRYLDTLLLARDLYRSEKSYSQKSLVQRFLGKDYDAHNALEDVKALQELYRRWNPNPESMSGGKPVIFFDLETTGLDRNCDIIQLAAISGGRSFNRYMVPAAPICETAMQLTGFSVQNGALFRHYTAMPTVTLHEALTSFLTFLRSFRSPVLLAAHNGKQFDVPILTRALRSCSLLDEFERLGTRYLDTLLLARDLFRLENYKQKSLVQLFLGKDYDAHNALEDMSGGKPVIFFDLETTGLGGNCDIIQLAAVSGGRSFNAYMVPAAPISAKAMQLTGFSVQNGALFQHYTAMPTVTLYEALTSFLTFLRSFRSPVVLAAHNGKRFDVPILTRALWNCSLLDDFERLGTSYLDTLLLARDLFRLESYSQKSLVQLFLGKDYDAHNALGDVKALQDLYMCWNPNPESLNTRNCDIIQLAAISGGRSFNTYMVPTAPICETAMQLTGFNVQNGALFWHYTAMPTVTLHEALTSFLTFLRSFRPPVLLAAHNGKYFDVPILTRALRSCSLLDDFERLGTSYLDTLLLARDLFRAEKSYSQKSLVQRFLGKDYDAHNALEDVKALQELYRRWDRNPESLIRCMF
;
A
#
# COMPACT_ATOMS: atom_id res chain seq x y z
N MET A 1 -20.97 -27.24 27.94
CA MET A 1 -21.68 -26.32 27.01
C MET A 1 -20.80 -25.11 26.78
N SER A 2 -20.11 -25.03 25.64
CA SER A 2 -19.11 -24.01 25.32
C SER A 2 -19.78 -22.74 24.75
N GLY A 3 -19.69 -21.62 25.48
CA GLY A 3 -20.38 -20.37 25.17
C GLY A 3 -19.70 -19.52 24.09
N GLY A 4 -19.91 -19.85 22.81
CA GLY A 4 -19.58 -18.97 21.67
C GLY A 4 -20.63 -17.88 21.42
N LYS A 5 -20.28 -16.82 20.67
CA LYS A 5 -21.23 -15.80 20.19
C LYS A 5 -22.24 -16.46 19.23
N PRO A 6 -23.56 -16.18 19.31
CA PRO A 6 -24.53 -16.66 18.32
C PRO A 6 -24.18 -16.14 16.92
N VAL A 7 -24.09 -17.04 15.93
CA VAL A 7 -23.86 -16.68 14.53
C VAL A 7 -25.20 -16.58 13.82
N ILE A 8 -25.46 -15.43 13.20
CA ILE A 8 -26.70 -15.11 12.50
C ILE A 8 -26.32 -14.84 11.05
N PHE A 9 -26.74 -15.69 10.14
CA PHE A 9 -26.52 -15.50 8.71
C PHE A 9 -27.59 -14.56 8.19
N PHE A 10 -27.22 -13.57 7.39
CA PHE A 10 -28.17 -12.63 6.79
C PHE A 10 -27.78 -12.32 5.35
N ASP A 11 -28.76 -11.91 4.55
CA ASP A 11 -28.60 -11.57 3.14
C ASP A 11 -29.68 -10.56 2.72
N LEU A 12 -29.40 -9.79 1.66
CA LEU A 12 -30.28 -8.75 1.14
C LEU A 12 -30.54 -8.94 -0.36
N GLU A 13 -31.82 -8.90 -0.77
CA GLU A 13 -32.16 -8.60 -2.16
C GLU A 13 -32.38 -7.11 -2.34
N THR A 14 -31.86 -6.54 -3.42
CA THR A 14 -31.84 -5.09 -3.62
C THR A 14 -32.26 -4.68 -5.04
N THR A 15 -32.61 -3.41 -5.22
CA THR A 15 -33.01 -2.86 -6.54
C THR A 15 -31.87 -2.80 -7.56
N GLY A 16 -30.63 -3.00 -7.13
CA GLY A 16 -29.43 -2.95 -7.97
C GLY A 16 -28.14 -3.01 -7.16
N LEU A 17 -27.00 -2.90 -7.85
CA LEU A 17 -25.67 -3.13 -7.27
C LEU A 17 -25.00 -1.87 -6.67
N ASP A 18 -25.57 -0.67 -6.85
CA ASP A 18 -25.03 0.57 -6.27
C ASP A 18 -25.44 0.69 -4.80
N THR A 19 -24.56 0.24 -3.90
CA THR A 19 -24.76 0.21 -2.44
C THR A 19 -25.14 1.57 -1.83
N ARG A 20 -24.86 2.70 -2.51
CA ARG A 20 -25.21 4.05 -2.06
C ARG A 20 -26.68 4.40 -2.28
N ASN A 21 -27.28 3.86 -3.35
CA ASN A 21 -28.57 4.32 -3.87
C ASN A 21 -29.63 3.22 -3.99
N CYS A 22 -29.25 1.94 -3.93
CA CYS A 22 -30.22 0.85 -4.03
C CYS A 22 -31.12 0.75 -2.79
N ASP A 23 -32.32 0.23 -2.96
CA ASP A 23 -33.23 -0.09 -1.85
C ASP A 23 -33.22 -1.58 -1.57
N ILE A 24 -33.55 -1.95 -0.33
CA ILE A 24 -33.75 -3.35 0.07
C ILE A 24 -35.16 -3.78 -0.33
N ILE A 25 -35.25 -4.91 -1.02
CA ILE A 25 -36.48 -5.58 -1.46
C ILE A 25 -36.82 -6.72 -0.50
N GLN A 26 -35.81 -7.48 -0.07
CA GLN A 26 -35.95 -8.57 0.89
C GLN A 26 -34.80 -8.51 1.91
N LEU A 27 -35.13 -8.67 3.19
CA LEU A 27 -34.16 -8.88 4.27
C LEU A 27 -34.45 -10.23 4.93
N ALA A 28 -33.51 -11.14 4.85
CA ALA A 28 -33.60 -12.45 5.48
C ALA A 28 -32.45 -12.68 6.46
N ALA A 29 -32.72 -13.45 7.51
CA ALA A 29 -31.69 -13.93 8.42
C ALA A 29 -32.05 -15.27 9.06
N ILE A 30 -31.05 -16.08 9.42
CA ILE A 30 -31.24 -17.37 10.08
C ILE A 30 -30.16 -17.64 11.12
N SER A 31 -30.54 -18.28 12.22
CA SER A 31 -29.61 -18.84 13.20
C SER A 31 -30.22 -20.08 13.86
N GLY A 32 -29.59 -21.24 13.66
CA GLY A 32 -30.14 -22.51 14.10
C GLY A 32 -31.48 -22.79 13.40
N GLY A 33 -32.54 -22.96 14.20
CA GLY A 33 -33.92 -23.11 13.74
C GLY A 33 -34.74 -21.82 13.68
N HIS A 34 -34.16 -20.68 14.04
CA HIS A 34 -34.86 -19.39 14.03
C HIS A 34 -34.61 -18.66 12.71
N SER A 35 -35.68 -18.26 12.01
CA SER A 35 -35.61 -17.52 10.74
C SER A 35 -36.37 -16.19 10.79
N PHE A 36 -35.81 -15.20 10.12
CA PHE A 36 -36.40 -13.91 9.84
C PHE A 36 -36.48 -13.72 8.31
N ASN A 37 -37.61 -13.22 7.81
CA ASN A 37 -37.79 -12.92 6.40
C ASN A 37 -38.85 -11.82 6.26
N ARG A 38 -38.50 -10.71 5.63
CA ARG A 38 -39.41 -9.60 5.33
C ARG A 38 -39.17 -9.06 3.93
N TYR A 39 -40.26 -8.67 3.28
CA TYR A 39 -40.26 -8.03 1.97
C TYR A 39 -40.68 -6.57 2.10
N MET A 40 -40.15 -5.71 1.24
CA MET A 40 -40.50 -4.30 1.16
C MET A 40 -40.72 -3.89 -0.29
N VAL A 41 -41.68 -2.99 -0.51
CA VAL A 41 -41.79 -2.30 -1.81
C VAL A 41 -40.68 -1.24 -1.86
N PRO A 42 -39.73 -1.32 -2.81
CA PRO A 42 -38.67 -0.33 -2.92
C PRO A 42 -39.23 1.00 -3.43
N ALA A 43 -38.59 2.11 -3.05
CA ALA A 43 -38.88 3.44 -3.61
C ALA A 43 -38.12 3.65 -4.93
N ALA A 44 -36.90 3.11 -5.02
CA ALA A 44 -36.11 3.07 -6.24
C ALA A 44 -36.63 2.00 -7.22
N PRO A 45 -36.60 2.27 -8.54
CA PRO A 45 -36.94 1.25 -9.53
C PRO A 45 -35.96 0.07 -9.46
N ILE A 46 -36.48 -1.15 -9.57
CA ILE A 46 -35.66 -2.36 -9.70
C ILE A 46 -35.06 -2.35 -11.12
N CYS A 47 -33.74 -2.35 -11.23
CA CYS A 47 -33.09 -2.37 -12.54
C CYS A 47 -33.33 -3.71 -13.26
N GLU A 48 -33.31 -3.69 -14.59
CA GLU A 48 -33.54 -4.88 -15.45
C GLU A 48 -32.72 -6.10 -15.02
N THR A 49 -31.43 -5.88 -14.71
CA THR A 49 -30.52 -6.94 -14.26
C THR A 49 -30.94 -7.53 -12.92
N ALA A 50 -31.39 -6.72 -11.95
CA ALA A 50 -31.86 -7.20 -10.65
C ALA A 50 -33.20 -7.96 -10.77
N MET A 51 -34.11 -7.50 -11.64
CA MET A 51 -35.37 -8.21 -11.92
C MET A 51 -35.10 -9.60 -12.50
N GLN A 52 -34.18 -9.71 -13.46
CA GLN A 52 -33.83 -10.97 -14.10
C GLN A 52 -33.12 -11.95 -13.16
N LEU A 53 -32.27 -11.44 -12.26
CA LEU A 53 -31.51 -12.27 -11.32
C LEU A 53 -32.37 -12.79 -10.17
N THR A 54 -33.21 -11.94 -9.58
CA THR A 54 -33.92 -12.24 -8.32
C THR A 54 -35.38 -12.68 -8.53
N GLY A 55 -35.94 -12.41 -9.71
CA GLY A 55 -37.36 -12.64 -10.01
C GLY A 55 -38.32 -11.64 -9.35
N PHE A 56 -37.82 -10.62 -8.66
CA PHE A 56 -38.65 -9.56 -8.07
C PHE A 56 -39.04 -8.48 -9.10
N ASN A 57 -40.29 -8.05 -9.04
CA ASN A 57 -40.79 -6.91 -9.79
C ASN A 57 -41.88 -6.17 -9.00
N VAL A 58 -42.09 -4.88 -9.26
CA VAL A 58 -43.19 -4.10 -8.69
C VAL A 58 -44.24 -3.86 -9.76
N GLN A 59 -45.48 -4.29 -9.50
CA GLN A 59 -46.63 -4.07 -10.39
C GLN A 59 -47.75 -3.43 -9.58
N ASN A 60 -48.30 -2.32 -10.08
CA ASN A 60 -49.39 -1.57 -9.43
C ASN A 60 -49.12 -1.25 -7.93
N GLY A 61 -47.87 -0.94 -7.59
CA GLY A 61 -47.45 -0.61 -6.23
C GLY A 61 -47.28 -1.80 -5.28
N ALA A 62 -47.47 -3.04 -5.75
CA ALA A 62 -47.24 -4.25 -4.98
C ALA A 62 -45.99 -4.99 -5.49
N LEU A 63 -45.24 -5.61 -4.58
CA LEU A 63 -44.08 -6.43 -4.90
C LEU A 63 -44.51 -7.86 -5.27
N PHE A 64 -43.98 -8.37 -6.37
CA PHE A 64 -44.18 -9.73 -6.85
C PHE A 64 -42.85 -10.46 -6.94
N TRP A 65 -42.84 -11.75 -6.62
CA TRP A 65 -41.75 -12.68 -6.87
C TRP A 65 -42.25 -13.80 -7.79
N HIS A 66 -41.68 -13.92 -9.00
CA HIS A 66 -42.16 -14.86 -10.04
C HIS A 66 -43.70 -14.86 -10.22
N ASN A 67 -44.30 -13.66 -10.32
CA ASN A 67 -45.74 -13.42 -10.44
C ASN A 67 -46.59 -13.76 -9.19
N THR A 68 -45.97 -14.09 -8.06
CA THR A 68 -46.66 -14.26 -6.78
C THR A 68 -46.56 -12.98 -5.96
N ALA A 69 -47.69 -12.44 -5.51
CA ALA A 69 -47.72 -11.23 -4.67
C ALA A 69 -47.12 -11.53 -3.29
N MET A 70 -46.16 -10.70 -2.87
CA MET A 70 -45.47 -10.88 -1.59
C MET A 70 -46.04 -9.95 -0.51
N PRO A 71 -46.25 -10.44 0.72
CA PRO A 71 -46.64 -9.58 1.83
C PRO A 71 -45.48 -8.65 2.19
N THR A 72 -45.70 -7.35 2.04
CA THR A 72 -44.68 -6.33 2.29
C THR A 72 -44.95 -5.54 3.57
N VAL A 73 -43.88 -5.04 4.17
CA VAL A 73 -43.90 -4.11 5.32
C VAL A 73 -43.08 -2.88 4.97
N THR A 74 -43.18 -1.82 5.76
CA THR A 74 -42.32 -0.65 5.57
C THR A 74 -40.86 -0.98 5.95
N LEU A 75 -39.90 -0.23 5.40
CA LEU A 75 -38.47 -0.36 5.76
C LEU A 75 -38.25 -0.22 7.27
N HIS A 76 -38.92 0.74 7.91
CA HIS A 76 -38.79 0.96 9.35
C HIS A 76 -39.33 -0.23 10.18
N GLU A 77 -40.49 -0.78 9.81
CA GLU A 77 -41.04 -1.99 10.45
C GLU A 77 -40.16 -3.22 10.24
N ALA A 78 -39.60 -3.40 9.03
CA ALA A 78 -38.67 -4.48 8.74
C ALA A 78 -37.42 -4.40 9.63
N LEU A 79 -36.79 -3.23 9.71
CA LEU A 79 -35.58 -3.03 10.53
C LEU A 79 -35.89 -3.14 12.04
N THR A 80 -37.02 -2.61 12.51
CA THR A 80 -37.44 -2.76 13.91
C THR A 80 -37.69 -4.22 14.28
N SER A 81 -38.35 -4.96 13.38
CA SER A 81 -38.57 -6.40 13.53
C SER A 81 -37.25 -7.18 13.49
N PHE A 82 -36.31 -6.77 12.62
CA PHE A 82 -34.98 -7.37 12.53
C PHE A 82 -34.18 -7.16 13.82
N LEU A 83 -34.16 -5.94 14.38
CA LEU A 83 -33.53 -5.68 15.68
C LEU A 83 -34.17 -6.51 16.80
N THR A 84 -35.49 -6.67 16.80
CA THR A 84 -36.20 -7.53 17.75
C THR A 84 -35.77 -8.99 17.60
N PHE A 85 -35.63 -9.47 16.36
CA PHE A 85 -35.09 -10.80 16.07
C PHE A 85 -33.66 -10.95 16.60
N LEU A 86 -32.76 -9.99 16.35
CA LEU A 86 -31.39 -10.02 16.87
C LEU A 86 -31.34 -10.02 18.41
N ARG A 87 -32.22 -9.25 19.06
CA ARG A 87 -32.36 -9.19 20.53
C ARG A 87 -32.86 -10.50 21.15
N SER A 88 -33.46 -11.40 20.37
CA SER A 88 -33.85 -12.73 20.85
C SER A 88 -32.65 -13.66 21.12
N PHE A 89 -31.44 -13.28 20.65
CA PHE A 89 -30.20 -14.01 20.87
C PHE A 89 -29.33 -13.34 21.95
N ARG A 90 -28.44 -14.13 22.57
CA ARG A 90 -27.47 -13.61 23.55
C ARG A 90 -26.47 -12.67 22.89
N SER A 91 -26.44 -11.40 23.32
CA SER A 91 -25.41 -10.45 22.91
C SER A 91 -24.04 -10.79 23.52
N PRO A 92 -22.92 -10.52 22.80
CA PRO A 92 -22.86 -9.97 21.44
C PRO A 92 -23.14 -11.03 20.36
N VAL A 93 -23.79 -10.62 19.25
CA VAL A 93 -24.07 -11.48 18.09
C VAL A 93 -23.02 -11.31 16.98
N LEU A 94 -22.85 -12.35 16.16
CA LEU A 94 -22.00 -12.35 14.96
C LEU A 94 -22.88 -12.43 13.71
N LEU A 95 -22.94 -11.36 12.92
CA LEU A 95 -23.63 -11.34 11.64
C LEU A 95 -22.72 -11.87 10.55
N ALA A 96 -23.16 -12.90 9.82
CA ALA A 96 -22.41 -13.53 8.75
C ALA A 96 -23.13 -13.35 7.40
N ALA A 97 -22.42 -12.91 6.38
CA ALA A 97 -22.94 -12.77 5.01
C ALA A 97 -21.82 -13.14 4.02
N HIS A 98 -22.20 -13.60 2.82
CA HIS A 98 -21.24 -13.96 1.79
C HIS A 98 -20.92 -12.74 0.91
N ASN A 99 -19.66 -12.30 0.88
CA ASN A 99 -19.27 -11.00 0.28
C ASN A 99 -19.93 -9.79 0.99
N GLY A 100 -20.38 -9.99 2.23
CA GLY A 100 -21.18 -9.00 2.96
C GLY A 100 -20.46 -7.70 3.30
N LYS A 101 -19.13 -7.72 3.49
CA LYS A 101 -18.39 -6.47 3.78
C LYS A 101 -18.44 -5.48 2.63
N ARG A 102 -18.52 -5.99 1.39
CA ARG A 102 -18.55 -5.18 0.19
C ARG A 102 -19.97 -4.76 -0.20
N PHE A 103 -20.98 -5.53 0.20
CA PHE A 103 -22.34 -5.37 -0.30
C PHE A 103 -23.39 -5.17 0.82
N ASP A 104 -23.75 -6.23 1.54
CA ASP A 104 -24.89 -6.22 2.48
C ASP A 104 -24.68 -5.28 3.67
N VAL A 105 -23.47 -5.26 4.23
CA VAL A 105 -23.15 -4.47 5.43
C VAL A 105 -23.23 -2.96 5.16
N PRO A 106 -22.62 -2.42 4.07
CA PRO A 106 -22.81 -1.02 3.70
C PRO A 106 -24.29 -0.61 3.53
N ILE A 107 -25.10 -1.46 2.89
CA ILE A 107 -26.52 -1.18 2.63
C ILE A 107 -27.30 -1.19 3.94
N LEU A 108 -27.16 -2.24 4.76
CA LEU A 108 -27.81 -2.36 6.06
C LEU A 108 -27.45 -1.18 6.98
N THR A 109 -26.17 -0.79 7.03
CA THR A 109 -25.70 0.35 7.82
C THR A 109 -26.33 1.66 7.35
N ARG A 110 -26.43 1.87 6.03
CA ARG A 110 -27.05 3.06 5.44
C ARG A 110 -28.54 3.15 5.81
N VAL A 111 -29.30 2.06 5.65
CA VAL A 111 -30.74 2.08 5.95
C VAL A 111 -31.05 2.16 7.44
N LEU A 112 -30.22 1.55 8.30
CA LEU A 112 -30.33 1.71 9.75
C LEU A 112 -30.09 3.17 10.15
N ARG A 113 -29.11 3.86 9.52
CA ARG A 113 -28.85 5.27 9.75
C ARG A 113 -30.00 6.15 9.28
N SER A 114 -30.55 5.92 8.08
CA SER A 114 -31.68 6.71 7.57
C SER A 114 -32.95 6.55 8.42
N CYS A 115 -33.12 5.40 9.08
CA CYS A 115 -34.22 5.14 10.00
C CYS A 115 -33.92 5.52 11.45
N SER A 116 -32.77 6.12 11.77
CA SER A 116 -32.33 6.44 13.14
C SER A 116 -32.27 5.21 14.09
N LEU A 117 -31.97 4.03 13.53
CA LEU A 117 -31.87 2.75 14.24
C LEU A 117 -30.43 2.25 14.39
N LEU A 118 -29.43 2.99 13.89
CA LEU A 118 -28.03 2.57 13.90
C LEU A 118 -27.48 2.43 15.33
N ASP A 119 -27.74 3.41 16.21
CA ASP A 119 -27.27 3.36 17.60
C ASP A 119 -27.85 2.15 18.35
N ASP A 120 -29.13 1.86 18.11
CA ASP A 120 -29.85 0.71 18.65
C ASP A 120 -29.26 -0.62 18.20
N PHE A 121 -28.78 -0.67 16.95
CA PHE A 121 -28.09 -1.80 16.37
C PHE A 121 -26.68 -1.96 16.95
N GLU A 122 -25.92 -0.87 17.08
CA GLU A 122 -24.55 -0.87 17.63
C GLU A 122 -24.52 -1.32 19.10
N ARG A 123 -25.54 -0.96 19.89
CA ARG A 123 -25.71 -1.41 21.29
C ARG A 123 -25.80 -2.93 21.44
N LEU A 124 -26.15 -3.69 20.39
CA LEU A 124 -26.17 -5.15 20.43
C LEU A 124 -24.75 -5.77 20.47
N GLY A 125 -23.70 -4.97 20.31
CA GLY A 125 -22.31 -5.41 20.26
C GLY A 125 -22.02 -6.29 19.04
N THR A 126 -22.68 -6.01 17.92
CA THR A 126 -22.61 -6.80 16.69
C THR A 126 -21.18 -6.80 16.13
N SER A 127 -20.79 -7.95 15.58
CA SER A 127 -19.56 -8.09 14.79
C SER A 127 -19.91 -8.75 13.47
N TYR A 128 -19.10 -8.54 12.42
CA TYR A 128 -19.37 -9.06 11.08
C TYR A 128 -18.37 -10.14 10.68
N LEU A 129 -18.86 -11.18 10.03
CA LEU A 129 -18.09 -12.22 9.35
C LEU A 129 -18.41 -12.20 7.86
N ASP A 130 -17.39 -11.99 7.03
CA ASP A 130 -17.51 -12.17 5.59
C ASP A 130 -17.12 -13.61 5.24
N THR A 131 -18.10 -14.42 4.85
CA THR A 131 -17.87 -15.84 4.58
C THR A 131 -17.11 -16.07 3.28
N LEU A 132 -17.07 -15.11 2.35
CA LEU A 132 -16.24 -15.20 1.14
C LEU A 132 -14.75 -15.17 1.53
N LEU A 133 -14.39 -14.26 2.45
CA LEU A 133 -13.03 -14.20 2.97
C LEU A 133 -12.69 -15.47 3.77
N LEU A 134 -13.61 -15.92 4.63
CA LEU A 134 -13.43 -17.17 5.38
C LEU A 134 -13.16 -18.36 4.45
N VAL A 135 -13.93 -18.52 3.37
CA VAL A 135 -13.76 -19.66 2.45
C VAL A 135 -12.46 -19.56 1.66
N ARG A 136 -12.05 -18.35 1.26
CA ARG A 136 -10.73 -18.12 0.64
C ARG A 136 -9.57 -18.47 1.57
N ASP A 137 -9.77 -18.26 2.87
CA ASP A 137 -8.81 -18.68 3.88
C ASP A 137 -8.84 -20.20 4.06
N LEU A 138 -10.03 -20.83 4.08
CA LEU A 138 -10.16 -22.27 4.34
C LEU A 138 -9.79 -23.17 3.14
N PHE A 139 -10.04 -22.74 1.90
CA PHE A 139 -9.96 -23.59 0.70
C PHE A 139 -9.37 -22.84 -0.49
N ARG A 140 -8.63 -23.55 -1.36
CA ARG A 140 -8.19 -23.05 -2.67
C ARG A 140 -9.08 -23.63 -3.77
N LEU A 141 -9.92 -22.79 -4.37
CA LEU A 141 -10.96 -23.17 -5.33
C LEU A 141 -10.89 -22.32 -6.62
N GLU A 142 -11.40 -22.86 -7.73
CA GLU A 142 -11.52 -22.15 -9.01
C GLU A 142 -12.60 -21.05 -8.99
N SER A 143 -13.67 -21.26 -8.21
CA SER A 143 -14.76 -20.31 -8.00
C SER A 143 -15.13 -20.23 -6.53
N TYR A 144 -15.47 -19.03 -6.07
CA TYR A 144 -15.92 -18.76 -4.72
C TYR A 144 -17.33 -18.18 -4.65
N SER A 145 -18.10 -18.23 -5.74
CA SER A 145 -19.51 -17.83 -5.68
C SER A 145 -20.28 -18.79 -4.78
N GLN A 146 -21.27 -18.28 -4.02
CA GLN A 146 -22.06 -19.13 -3.13
C GLN A 146 -22.67 -20.32 -3.86
N LYS A 147 -23.20 -20.11 -5.08
CA LYS A 147 -23.71 -21.19 -5.94
C LYS A 147 -22.66 -22.27 -6.23
N SER A 148 -21.44 -21.90 -6.62
CA SER A 148 -20.34 -22.86 -6.83
C SER A 148 -19.97 -23.60 -5.54
N LEU A 149 -20.01 -22.91 -4.39
CA LEU A 149 -19.70 -23.52 -3.08
C LEU A 149 -20.77 -24.51 -2.64
N VAL A 150 -22.06 -24.18 -2.82
CA VAL A 150 -23.17 -25.10 -2.53
C VAL A 150 -23.05 -26.36 -3.39
N GLN A 151 -22.82 -26.19 -4.69
CA GLN A 151 -22.62 -27.33 -5.58
C GLN A 151 -21.41 -28.19 -5.16
N LEU A 152 -20.28 -27.56 -4.82
CA LEU A 152 -19.06 -28.26 -4.46
C LEU A 152 -19.14 -28.99 -3.12
N PHE A 153 -19.67 -28.35 -2.08
CA PHE A 153 -19.61 -28.87 -0.70
C PHE A 153 -20.88 -29.62 -0.26
N LEU A 154 -22.03 -29.28 -0.86
CA LEU A 154 -23.33 -29.87 -0.52
C LEU A 154 -23.88 -30.75 -1.65
N GLY A 155 -23.32 -30.68 -2.87
CA GLY A 155 -23.70 -31.55 -3.99
C GLY A 155 -25.13 -31.33 -4.47
N LYS A 156 -25.66 -30.11 -4.32
CA LYS A 156 -27.04 -29.77 -4.67
C LYS A 156 -27.11 -28.43 -5.40
N ASP A 157 -28.13 -28.30 -6.24
CA ASP A 157 -28.59 -27.01 -6.72
C ASP A 157 -29.55 -26.37 -5.70
N TYR A 158 -29.63 -25.04 -5.71
CA TYR A 158 -30.62 -24.29 -4.93
C TYR A 158 -31.01 -23.01 -5.66
N ASP A 159 -32.12 -22.41 -5.25
CA ASP A 159 -32.64 -21.17 -5.79
C ASP A 159 -31.85 -19.98 -5.25
N ALA A 160 -30.68 -19.72 -5.83
CA ALA A 160 -29.84 -18.56 -5.53
C ALA A 160 -30.52 -17.28 -6.01
N HIS A 161 -30.28 -16.15 -5.33
CA HIS A 161 -30.97 -14.86 -5.54
C HIS A 161 -32.38 -14.81 -4.93
N ASN A 162 -32.54 -15.54 -3.83
CA ASN A 162 -33.58 -15.35 -2.84
C ASN A 162 -32.90 -15.32 -1.47
N ALA A 163 -32.85 -14.15 -0.84
CA ALA A 163 -32.15 -13.96 0.43
C ALA A 163 -32.47 -15.01 1.51
N LEU A 164 -33.69 -15.56 1.56
CA LEU A 164 -34.02 -16.61 2.54
C LEU A 164 -33.36 -17.96 2.19
N GLU A 165 -33.35 -18.34 0.93
CA GLU A 165 -32.68 -19.56 0.48
C GLU A 165 -31.15 -19.40 0.54
N ASP A 166 -30.63 -18.21 0.23
CA ASP A 166 -29.22 -17.89 0.35
C ASP A 166 -28.72 -18.00 1.81
N VAL A 167 -29.44 -17.50 2.80
CA VAL A 167 -29.02 -17.65 4.21
C VAL A 167 -29.15 -19.09 4.73
N LYS A 168 -30.14 -19.86 4.25
CA LYS A 168 -30.28 -21.29 4.58
C LYS A 168 -29.08 -22.09 4.04
N ALA A 169 -28.76 -21.89 2.77
CA ALA A 169 -27.63 -22.52 2.12
C ALA A 169 -26.30 -22.11 2.78
N LEU A 170 -26.13 -20.83 3.11
CA LEU A 170 -24.93 -20.34 3.77
C LEU A 170 -24.75 -20.91 5.18
N GLN A 171 -25.84 -21.07 5.94
CA GLN A 171 -25.79 -21.71 7.27
C GLN A 171 -25.36 -23.18 7.16
N GLU A 172 -25.87 -23.91 6.18
CA GLU A 172 -25.52 -25.31 5.94
C GLU A 172 -24.06 -25.46 5.49
N LEU A 173 -23.61 -24.60 4.58
CA LEU A 173 -22.21 -24.47 4.20
C LEU A 173 -21.31 -24.19 5.41
N TYR A 174 -21.68 -23.23 6.25
CA TYR A 174 -20.92 -22.89 7.44
C TYR A 174 -20.80 -24.08 8.40
N ARG A 175 -21.87 -24.85 8.62
CA ARG A 175 -21.82 -26.09 9.41
C ARG A 175 -20.91 -27.13 8.75
N ARG A 176 -20.99 -27.28 7.43
CA ARG A 176 -20.20 -28.24 6.63
C ARG A 176 -18.70 -27.92 6.64
N TRP A 177 -18.35 -26.63 6.65
CA TRP A 177 -16.97 -26.16 6.77
C TRP A 177 -16.43 -26.33 8.20
N ASN A 178 -17.32 -26.41 9.19
CA ASN A 178 -17.01 -26.51 10.62
C ASN A 178 -15.85 -25.57 11.05
N PRO A 179 -15.94 -24.26 10.74
CA PRO A 179 -14.89 -23.32 11.07
C PRO A 179 -14.82 -23.20 12.60
N ASN A 180 -13.63 -23.40 13.16
CA ASN A 180 -13.42 -23.29 14.60
C ASN A 180 -13.87 -21.89 15.07
N PRO A 181 -14.74 -21.75 16.09
CA PRO A 181 -15.26 -20.45 16.56
C PRO A 181 -14.18 -19.46 17.07
N GLU A 182 -12.92 -19.87 17.06
CA GLU A 182 -11.74 -19.06 17.36
C GLU A 182 -10.93 -18.66 16.12
N SER A 183 -11.44 -18.80 14.89
CA SER A 183 -10.93 -18.06 13.70
C SER A 183 -11.22 -16.54 13.78
N LYS A 184 -11.27 -16.01 15.00
CA LYS A 184 -11.22 -14.59 15.29
C LYS A 184 -9.77 -14.15 15.11
N SER A 185 -9.63 -13.12 14.29
CA SER A 185 -8.39 -12.64 13.67
C SER A 185 -8.00 -13.48 12.47
N GLY A 186 -7.81 -12.83 11.32
CA GLY A 186 -6.91 -13.33 10.28
C GLY A 186 -5.46 -13.35 10.79
N GLY A 187 -5.25 -13.98 11.94
CA GLY A 187 -3.99 -14.15 12.63
C GLY A 187 -3.41 -15.50 12.29
N LYS A 188 -2.09 -15.53 12.09
CA LYS A 188 -1.32 -16.74 11.78
C LYS A 188 -1.51 -17.79 12.89
N PRO A 189 -1.58 -19.10 12.57
CA PRO A 189 -1.67 -20.14 13.58
C PRO A 189 -0.45 -20.08 14.51
N VAL A 190 -0.70 -20.00 15.83
CA VAL A 190 0.34 -20.04 16.87
C VAL A 190 0.50 -21.48 17.34
N ILE A 191 1.71 -22.01 17.28
CA ILE A 191 2.06 -23.35 17.72
C ILE A 191 3.06 -23.19 18.87
N PHE A 192 2.67 -23.67 20.05
CA PHE A 192 3.54 -23.66 21.22
C PHE A 192 4.42 -24.90 21.18
N PHE A 193 5.73 -24.77 21.38
CA PHE A 193 6.65 -25.90 21.41
C PHE A 193 7.65 -25.74 22.55
N ASP A 194 8.21 -26.85 22.99
CA ASP A 194 9.19 -26.93 24.08
C ASP A 194 10.07 -28.18 23.90
N LEU A 195 11.28 -28.15 24.46
CA LEU A 195 12.25 -29.24 24.39
C LEU A 195 12.70 -29.69 25.79
N GLU A 196 12.69 -31.01 26.02
CA GLU A 196 13.52 -31.58 27.09
C GLU A 196 14.85 -32.02 26.53
N THR A 197 15.94 -31.77 27.25
CA THR A 197 17.30 -31.92 26.73
C THR A 197 18.26 -32.53 27.74
N THR A 198 19.42 -32.99 27.27
CA THR A 198 20.43 -33.65 28.14
C THR A 198 21.16 -32.70 29.09
N GLY A 199 21.00 -31.39 28.94
CA GLY A 199 21.75 -30.37 29.67
C GLY A 199 21.13 -28.98 29.57
N LEU A 200 21.84 -27.97 30.07
CA LEU A 200 21.36 -26.57 30.07
C LEU A 200 22.21 -25.66 29.16
N ASP A 201 23.09 -26.24 28.34
CA ASP A 201 23.92 -25.52 27.38
C ASP A 201 23.44 -25.75 25.93
N GLY A 202 23.90 -24.93 24.98
CA GLY A 202 23.44 -25.00 23.59
C GLY A 202 23.89 -26.25 22.80
N ASN A 203 24.73 -27.12 23.38
CA ASN A 203 25.26 -28.31 22.73
C ASN A 203 24.55 -29.60 23.19
N CYS A 204 23.54 -29.52 24.07
CA CYS A 204 22.79 -30.67 24.58
C CYS A 204 21.83 -31.29 23.56
N ASP A 205 21.62 -32.60 23.63
CA ASP A 205 20.74 -33.34 22.73
C ASP A 205 19.28 -33.22 23.16
N ILE A 206 18.36 -33.34 22.20
CA ILE A 206 16.91 -33.35 22.44
C ILE A 206 16.49 -34.75 22.90
N ILE A 207 15.82 -34.81 24.04
CA ILE A 207 15.21 -36.01 24.64
C ILE A 207 13.72 -36.07 24.33
N GLN A 208 13.03 -34.93 24.39
CA GLN A 208 11.61 -34.80 24.07
C GLN A 208 11.38 -33.55 23.22
N LEU A 209 10.56 -33.67 22.18
CA LEU A 209 10.03 -32.56 21.41
C LEU A 209 8.51 -32.61 21.46
N ALA A 210 7.90 -31.58 22.04
CA ALA A 210 6.45 -31.44 22.12
C ALA A 210 5.98 -30.15 21.47
N ALA A 211 4.77 -30.18 20.89
CA ALA A 211 4.11 -28.98 20.42
C ALA A 211 2.60 -29.08 20.48
N VAL A 212 1.90 -27.96 20.72
CA VAL A 212 0.44 -27.88 20.73
C VAL A 212 -0.07 -26.65 19.99
N SER A 213 -1.22 -26.79 19.34
CA SER A 213 -1.96 -25.67 18.77
C SER A 213 -3.44 -25.99 18.74
N GLY A 214 -4.24 -25.23 19.49
CA GLY A 214 -5.64 -25.53 19.75
C GLY A 214 -5.79 -26.90 20.41
N GLY A 215 -6.58 -27.77 19.78
CA GLY A 215 -6.79 -29.16 20.22
C GLY A 215 -5.79 -30.19 19.66
N ARG A 216 -4.78 -29.75 18.90
CA ARG A 216 -3.82 -30.65 18.24
C ARG A 216 -2.52 -30.70 19.03
N SER A 217 -1.95 -31.90 19.18
CA SER A 217 -0.70 -32.12 19.91
C SER A 217 0.29 -32.98 19.12
N PHE A 218 1.56 -32.66 19.24
CA PHE A 218 2.72 -33.42 18.82
C PHE A 218 3.55 -33.74 20.06
N ASN A 219 4.03 -34.97 20.17
CA ASN A 219 4.92 -35.40 21.25
C ASN A 219 5.77 -36.59 20.78
N ARG A 220 7.09 -36.45 20.84
CA ARG A 220 8.05 -37.50 20.47
C ARG A 220 9.22 -37.52 21.46
N TYR A 221 9.73 -38.71 21.72
CA TYR A 221 10.88 -38.96 22.58
C TYR A 221 12.02 -39.55 21.77
N MET A 222 13.25 -39.25 22.15
CA MET A 222 14.47 -39.72 21.50
C MET A 222 15.47 -40.20 22.56
N VAL A 223 16.20 -41.28 22.26
CA VAL A 223 17.38 -41.64 23.05
C VAL A 223 18.51 -40.67 22.67
N PRO A 224 19.02 -39.86 23.60
CA PRO A 224 20.09 -38.93 23.29
C PRO A 224 21.41 -39.66 23.02
N ALA A 225 22.30 -39.07 22.22
CA ALA A 225 23.65 -39.58 22.03
C ALA A 225 24.58 -39.10 23.16
N ALA A 226 24.36 -37.88 23.64
CA ALA A 226 25.03 -37.34 24.82
C ALA A 226 24.44 -37.90 26.13
N PRO A 227 25.28 -38.13 27.16
CA PRO A 227 24.78 -38.49 28.48
C PRO A 227 23.92 -37.36 29.06
N ILE A 228 22.84 -37.72 29.74
CA ILE A 228 21.99 -36.78 30.49
C ILE A 228 22.77 -36.35 31.74
N CYS A 229 23.04 -35.05 31.87
CA CYS A 229 23.72 -34.54 33.06
C CYS A 229 22.82 -34.67 34.30
N GLU A 230 23.42 -34.78 35.49
CA GLU A 230 22.69 -35.01 36.73
C GLU A 230 21.62 -33.94 37.00
N THR A 231 21.91 -32.68 36.68
CA THR A 231 20.94 -31.57 36.82
C THR A 231 19.72 -31.76 35.91
N ALA A 232 19.91 -32.16 34.64
CA ALA A 232 18.81 -32.40 33.72
C ALA A 232 17.98 -33.63 34.13
N MET A 233 18.63 -34.69 34.62
CA MET A 233 17.96 -35.88 35.15
C MET A 233 17.08 -35.54 36.36
N GLN A 234 17.58 -34.72 37.29
CA GLN A 234 16.83 -34.29 38.48
C GLN A 234 15.64 -33.38 38.13
N LEU A 235 15.79 -32.50 37.13
CA LEU A 235 14.73 -31.58 36.73
C LEU A 235 13.61 -32.27 35.95
N THR A 236 13.95 -33.10 34.97
CA THR A 236 13.01 -33.65 33.98
C THR A 236 12.52 -35.06 34.31
N GLY A 237 13.24 -35.78 35.19
CA GLY A 237 12.95 -37.18 35.49
C GLY A 237 13.36 -38.17 34.39
N PHE A 238 14.05 -37.72 33.33
CA PHE A 238 14.56 -38.60 32.27
C PHE A 238 15.87 -39.28 32.66
N SER A 239 15.97 -40.58 32.36
CA SER A 239 17.20 -41.37 32.48
C SER A 239 17.34 -42.34 31.30
N VAL A 240 18.56 -42.74 30.97
CA VAL A 240 18.82 -43.81 30.00
C VAL A 240 19.35 -45.03 30.74
N GLN A 241 18.68 -46.16 30.60
CA GLN A 241 19.06 -47.43 31.23
C GLN A 241 19.07 -48.52 30.16
N ASN A 242 20.18 -49.25 30.03
CA ASN A 242 20.35 -50.31 29.02
C ASN A 242 20.00 -49.87 27.59
N GLY A 243 20.28 -48.61 27.22
CA GLY A 243 20.00 -48.05 25.89
C GLY A 243 18.55 -47.62 25.65
N ALA A 244 17.66 -47.75 26.64
CA ALA A 244 16.28 -47.28 26.56
C ALA A 244 16.07 -46.02 27.42
N LEU A 245 15.22 -45.11 26.94
CA LEU A 245 14.84 -43.90 27.67
C LEU A 245 13.70 -44.19 28.65
N PHE A 246 13.85 -43.74 29.88
CA PHE A 246 12.86 -43.84 30.95
C PHE A 246 12.48 -42.44 31.46
N TRP A 247 11.19 -42.23 31.71
CA TRP A 247 10.67 -41.08 32.45
C TRP A 247 10.07 -41.58 33.77
N HIS A 248 10.61 -41.16 34.91
CA HIS A 248 10.22 -41.66 36.24
C HIS A 248 10.09 -43.20 36.31
N ASN A 249 11.10 -43.93 35.81
CA ASN A 249 11.14 -45.40 35.70
C ASN A 249 10.11 -46.03 34.75
N THR A 250 9.41 -45.25 33.94
CA THR A 250 8.53 -45.75 32.87
C THR A 250 9.26 -45.69 31.53
N ALA A 251 9.36 -46.82 30.83
CA ALA A 251 10.00 -46.88 29.51
C ALA A 251 9.19 -46.07 28.49
N MET A 252 9.85 -45.18 27.75
CA MET A 252 9.21 -44.31 26.76
C MET A 252 9.42 -44.83 25.34
N PRO A 253 8.40 -44.77 24.47
CA PRO A 253 8.57 -45.12 23.06
C PRO A 253 9.40 -44.04 22.37
N THR A 254 10.60 -44.41 21.93
CA THR A 254 11.54 -43.50 21.27
C THR A 254 11.57 -43.70 19.76
N VAL A 255 11.79 -42.61 19.04
CA VAL A 255 12.09 -42.60 17.60
C VAL A 255 13.48 -42.01 17.37
N THR A 256 14.00 -42.13 16.15
CA THR A 256 15.25 -41.43 15.80
C THR A 256 15.02 -39.91 15.72
N LEU A 257 16.10 -39.12 15.87
CA LEU A 257 16.04 -37.67 15.74
C LEU A 257 15.46 -37.25 14.37
N HIS A 258 15.90 -37.89 13.30
CA HIS A 258 15.42 -37.61 11.94
C HIS A 258 13.91 -37.88 11.81
N GLU A 259 13.41 -39.03 12.28
CA GLU A 259 11.98 -39.34 12.27
C GLU A 259 11.15 -38.36 13.10
N ALA A 260 11.65 -37.95 14.28
CA ALA A 260 11.01 -36.96 15.12
C ALA A 260 10.86 -35.62 14.39
N LEU A 261 11.94 -35.13 13.77
CA LEU A 261 11.96 -33.85 13.05
C LEU A 261 11.11 -33.90 11.78
N THR A 262 11.15 -34.98 10.98
CA THR A 262 10.28 -35.16 9.81
C THR A 262 8.81 -35.21 10.21
N SER A 263 8.49 -35.90 11.31
CA SER A 263 7.13 -35.92 11.87
C SER A 263 6.71 -34.54 12.36
N PHE A 264 7.62 -33.78 12.96
CA PHE A 264 7.38 -32.42 13.41
C PHE A 264 7.12 -31.48 12.23
N LEU A 265 7.90 -31.55 11.15
CA LEU A 265 7.64 -30.78 9.92
C LEU A 265 6.28 -31.13 9.29
N THR A 266 5.93 -32.41 9.24
CA THR A 266 4.59 -32.86 8.81
C THR A 266 3.50 -32.27 9.69
N PHE A 267 3.71 -32.25 11.02
CA PHE A 267 2.81 -31.60 11.96
C PHE A 267 2.71 -30.10 11.67
N LEU A 268 3.80 -29.38 11.45
CA LEU A 268 3.77 -27.94 11.12
C LEU A 268 3.06 -27.66 9.79
N ARG A 269 3.30 -28.47 8.75
CA ARG A 269 2.66 -28.35 7.43
C ARG A 269 1.15 -28.51 7.43
N SER A 270 0.65 -29.24 8.41
CA SER A 270 -0.79 -29.41 8.57
C SER A 270 -1.49 -28.15 9.09
N PHE A 271 -0.77 -27.05 9.31
CA PHE A 271 -1.29 -25.71 9.58
C PHE A 271 -0.98 -24.78 8.39
N GLN A 272 -1.77 -23.72 8.21
CA GLN A 272 -1.52 -22.74 7.15
C GLN A 272 -0.20 -21.98 7.36
N SER A 273 0.63 -21.90 6.32
CA SER A 273 1.86 -21.12 6.31
C SER A 273 1.56 -19.63 6.05
N PRO A 274 2.30 -18.70 6.69
CA PRO A 274 3.38 -18.91 7.65
C PRO A 274 2.90 -19.20 9.08
N VAL A 275 3.60 -20.10 9.77
CA VAL A 275 3.33 -20.55 11.15
C VAL A 275 4.09 -19.68 12.17
N LEU A 276 3.49 -19.34 13.32
CA LEU A 276 4.17 -18.70 14.45
C LEU A 276 4.51 -19.75 15.52
N LEU A 277 5.79 -20.06 15.72
CA LEU A 277 6.28 -20.94 16.78
C LEU A 277 6.51 -20.14 18.06
N ALA A 278 5.88 -20.53 19.16
CA ALA A 278 5.99 -19.87 20.45
C ALA A 278 6.64 -20.79 21.49
N ALA A 279 7.66 -20.31 22.19
CA ALA A 279 8.32 -21.02 23.29
C ALA A 279 8.65 -20.04 24.42
N HIS A 280 8.70 -20.52 25.66
CA HIS A 280 9.02 -19.68 26.81
C HIS A 280 10.52 -19.63 27.03
N ASN A 281 11.15 -18.45 26.90
CA ASN A 281 12.61 -18.32 26.82
C ASN A 281 13.23 -19.01 25.60
N GLY A 282 12.42 -19.35 24.59
CA GLY A 282 12.86 -20.18 23.47
C GLY A 282 13.97 -19.56 22.61
N LYS A 283 14.09 -18.22 22.54
CA LYS A 283 15.17 -17.60 21.77
C LYS A 283 16.55 -17.90 22.34
N GLN A 284 16.65 -18.05 23.66
CA GLN A 284 17.92 -18.32 24.33
C GLN A 284 18.24 -19.82 24.40
N PHE A 285 17.24 -20.69 24.30
CA PHE A 285 17.40 -22.11 24.57
C PHE A 285 16.84 -23.02 23.46
N ASP A 286 15.52 -23.16 23.35
CA ASP A 286 14.89 -24.15 22.46
C ASP A 286 15.21 -23.94 20.97
N VAL A 287 15.20 -22.68 20.52
CA VAL A 287 15.39 -22.32 19.11
C VAL A 287 16.80 -22.66 18.62
N PRO A 288 17.90 -22.28 19.31
CA PRO A 288 19.25 -22.73 18.95
C PRO A 288 19.39 -24.26 18.85
N ILE A 289 18.82 -25.00 19.80
CA ILE A 289 18.93 -26.47 19.89
C ILE A 289 18.15 -27.13 18.75
N LEU A 290 16.90 -26.71 18.51
CA LEU A 290 16.08 -27.18 17.40
C LEU A 290 16.74 -26.89 16.05
N THR A 291 17.29 -25.69 15.87
CA THR A 291 17.98 -25.30 14.63
C THR A 291 19.22 -26.17 14.37
N ARG A 292 19.99 -26.48 15.42
CA ARG A 292 21.14 -27.39 15.33
C ARG A 292 20.69 -28.80 14.94
N ALA A 293 19.64 -29.30 15.57
CA ALA A 293 19.07 -30.61 15.26
C ALA A 293 18.58 -30.70 13.81
N LEU A 294 17.80 -29.72 13.35
CA LEU A 294 17.34 -29.62 11.95
C LEU A 294 18.52 -29.59 10.96
N ARG A 295 19.58 -28.83 11.27
CA ARG A 295 20.79 -28.77 10.44
C ARG A 295 21.52 -30.12 10.39
N SER A 296 21.63 -30.82 11.52
CA SER A 296 22.28 -32.15 11.57
C SER A 296 21.52 -33.23 10.78
N CYS A 297 20.22 -33.02 10.55
CA CYS A 297 19.38 -33.91 9.75
C CYS A 297 19.13 -33.40 8.32
N SER A 298 19.77 -32.31 7.89
CA SER A 298 19.53 -31.69 6.57
C SER A 298 18.07 -31.28 6.31
N LEU A 299 17.33 -30.91 7.37
CA LEU A 299 15.92 -30.52 7.33
C LEU A 299 15.71 -29.01 7.55
N LEU A 300 16.80 -28.23 7.67
CA LEU A 300 16.73 -26.80 7.97
C LEU A 300 16.08 -26.00 6.84
N ASP A 301 16.45 -26.23 5.58
CA ASP A 301 15.89 -25.52 4.43
C ASP A 301 14.38 -25.81 4.27
N GLU A 302 13.99 -27.06 4.54
CA GLU A 302 12.60 -27.51 4.53
C GLU A 302 11.77 -26.81 5.61
N PHE A 303 12.36 -26.63 6.80
CA PHE A 303 11.77 -25.89 7.91
C PHE A 303 11.66 -24.38 7.61
N GLU A 304 12.71 -23.77 7.04
CA GLU A 304 12.72 -22.35 6.67
C GLU A 304 11.72 -22.05 5.55
N GLY A 305 11.54 -22.97 4.61
CA GLY A 305 10.53 -22.89 3.55
C GLY A 305 9.07 -22.83 4.04
N LEU A 306 8.80 -23.17 5.31
CA LEU A 306 7.48 -23.00 5.92
C LEU A 306 7.17 -21.53 6.29
N GLY A 307 8.14 -20.62 6.18
CA GLY A 307 7.99 -19.21 6.54
C GLY A 307 7.77 -18.99 8.04
N THR A 308 8.31 -19.88 8.88
CA THR A 308 8.10 -19.87 10.33
C THR A 308 8.68 -18.61 10.98
N ARG A 309 7.97 -18.07 11.99
CA ARG A 309 8.47 -17.00 12.85
C ARG A 309 8.48 -17.48 14.29
N TYR A 310 9.39 -16.95 15.11
CA TYR A 310 9.45 -17.28 16.54
C TYR A 310 8.86 -16.16 17.41
N LEU A 311 8.10 -16.56 18.43
CA LEU A 311 7.63 -15.73 19.53
C LEU A 311 8.25 -16.24 20.83
N ASP A 312 8.99 -15.37 21.51
CA ASP A 312 9.47 -15.65 22.87
C ASP A 312 8.43 -15.17 23.88
N THR A 313 7.77 -16.11 24.56
CA THR A 313 6.69 -15.78 25.50
C THR A 313 7.20 -15.22 26.83
N LEU A 314 8.48 -15.40 27.17
CA LEU A 314 9.10 -14.73 28.32
C LEU A 314 9.20 -13.23 28.09
N LEU A 315 9.64 -12.84 26.89
CA LEU A 315 9.67 -11.43 26.49
C LEU A 315 8.25 -10.85 26.41
N LEU A 316 7.29 -11.61 25.89
CA LEU A 316 5.88 -11.21 25.89
C LEU A 316 5.34 -10.99 27.32
N ALA A 317 5.63 -11.89 28.26
CA ALA A 317 5.21 -11.76 29.65
C ALA A 317 5.78 -10.49 30.31
N ARG A 318 7.06 -10.19 30.07
CA ARG A 318 7.73 -8.96 30.53
C ARG A 318 7.11 -7.70 29.93
N ASP A 319 6.64 -7.77 28.69
CA ASP A 319 5.94 -6.67 28.01
C ASP A 319 4.56 -6.41 28.61
N LEU A 320 3.80 -7.48 28.86
CA LEU A 320 2.43 -7.40 29.38
C LEU A 320 2.40 -7.04 30.87
N TYR A 321 3.34 -7.55 31.66
CA TYR A 321 3.33 -7.42 33.12
C TYR A 321 4.72 -6.99 33.62
N ARG A 322 4.97 -5.67 33.74
CA ARG A 322 6.31 -5.09 33.99
C ARG A 322 6.85 -5.22 35.43
N SER A 323 6.07 -5.76 36.36
CA SER A 323 6.37 -5.70 37.81
C SER A 323 6.24 -7.05 38.52
N GLU A 324 6.33 -8.16 37.78
CA GLU A 324 6.24 -9.49 38.37
C GLU A 324 7.54 -9.88 39.08
N LYS A 325 7.42 -10.52 40.24
CA LYS A 325 8.57 -10.96 41.05
C LYS A 325 9.40 -12.05 40.37
N SER A 326 8.76 -12.87 39.55
CA SER A 326 9.40 -13.91 38.75
C SER A 326 8.65 -14.10 37.45
N TYR A 327 9.41 -14.35 36.38
CA TYR A 327 8.88 -14.60 35.04
C TYR A 327 9.09 -16.05 34.59
N SER A 328 9.44 -16.96 35.50
CA SER A 328 9.45 -18.39 35.16
C SER A 328 8.06 -18.86 34.73
N GLN A 329 7.97 -19.81 33.80
CA GLN A 329 6.66 -20.32 33.37
C GLN A 329 5.83 -20.83 34.56
N LYS A 330 6.43 -21.61 35.46
CA LYS A 330 5.78 -22.09 36.69
C LYS A 330 5.20 -20.96 37.55
N SER A 331 5.98 -19.89 37.80
CA SER A 331 5.47 -18.75 38.58
C SER A 331 4.35 -18.00 37.85
N LEU A 332 4.42 -17.88 36.52
CA LEU A 332 3.40 -17.22 35.71
C LEU A 332 2.10 -18.05 35.66
N VAL A 333 2.21 -19.37 35.50
CA VAL A 333 1.07 -20.30 35.53
C VAL A 333 0.38 -20.24 36.90
N GLN A 334 1.15 -20.32 38.00
CA GLN A 334 0.60 -20.18 39.33
C GLN A 334 -0.07 -18.82 39.54
N ARG A 335 0.55 -17.73 39.06
CA ARG A 335 0.04 -16.36 39.22
C ARG A 335 -1.24 -16.09 38.44
N PHE A 336 -1.33 -16.54 37.20
CA PHE A 336 -2.39 -16.15 36.25
C PHE A 336 -3.46 -17.23 36.04
N LEU A 337 -3.13 -18.50 36.25
CA LEU A 337 -4.04 -19.64 36.14
C LEU A 337 -4.40 -20.24 37.50
N GLY A 338 -3.64 -19.95 38.56
CA GLY A 338 -3.94 -20.40 39.93
C GLY A 338 -3.81 -21.91 40.12
N LYS A 339 -2.93 -22.55 39.34
CA LYS A 339 -2.74 -24.01 39.36
C LYS A 339 -1.26 -24.37 39.32
N ASP A 340 -0.94 -25.51 39.93
CA ASP A 340 0.30 -26.23 39.71
C ASP A 340 0.16 -27.18 38.50
N TYR A 341 1.29 -27.50 37.88
CA TYR A 341 1.37 -28.50 36.81
C TYR A 341 2.75 -29.18 36.86
N ASP A 342 2.88 -30.29 36.14
CA ASP A 342 4.12 -31.06 36.04
C ASP A 342 5.10 -30.35 35.10
N ALA A 343 5.77 -29.33 35.63
CA ALA A 343 6.81 -28.58 34.91
C ALA A 343 8.04 -29.47 34.69
N HIS A 344 8.78 -29.22 33.60
CA HIS A 344 9.87 -30.08 33.11
C HIS A 344 9.37 -31.38 32.46
N ASN A 345 8.19 -31.27 31.84
CA ASN A 345 7.69 -32.19 30.83
C ASN A 345 7.21 -31.35 29.66
N ALA A 346 7.97 -31.35 28.56
CA ALA A 346 7.70 -30.48 27.40
C ALA A 346 6.24 -30.49 26.93
N LEU A 347 5.51 -31.61 27.01
CA LEU A 347 4.09 -31.65 26.62
C LEU A 347 3.18 -30.90 27.60
N GLU A 348 3.41 -31.04 28.90
CA GLU A 348 2.65 -30.33 29.92
C GLU A 348 3.04 -28.83 29.96
N ASP A 349 4.31 -28.52 29.72
CA ASP A 349 4.81 -27.15 29.58
C ASP A 349 4.12 -26.41 28.41
N VAL A 350 4.03 -27.00 27.22
CA VAL A 350 3.37 -26.33 26.09
C VAL A 350 1.85 -26.23 26.25
N LYS A 351 1.20 -27.18 26.94
CA LYS A 351 -0.24 -27.10 27.28
C LYS A 351 -0.50 -25.95 28.24
N ALA A 352 0.30 -25.85 29.30
CA ALA A 352 0.23 -24.77 30.28
C ALA A 352 0.52 -23.41 29.60
N LEU A 353 1.51 -23.35 28.71
CA LEU A 353 1.87 -22.14 27.98
C LEU A 353 0.76 -21.69 27.03
N GLN A 354 0.11 -22.61 26.30
CA GLN A 354 -1.04 -22.28 25.44
C GLN A 354 -2.20 -21.68 26.25
N GLU A 355 -2.48 -22.25 27.43
CA GLU A 355 -3.53 -21.75 28.31
C GLU A 355 -3.18 -20.37 28.90
N LEU A 356 -1.92 -20.19 29.28
CA LEU A 356 -1.38 -18.93 29.77
C LEU A 356 -1.47 -17.85 28.69
N TYR A 357 -1.08 -18.17 27.46
CA TYR A 357 -1.20 -17.28 26.30
C TYR A 357 -2.66 -16.89 26.01
N ARG A 358 -3.58 -17.85 26.08
CA ARG A 358 -5.02 -17.59 25.96
C ARG A 358 -5.53 -16.67 27.07
N ARG A 359 -5.07 -16.89 28.31
CA ARG A 359 -5.43 -16.07 29.48
C ARG A 359 -4.89 -14.65 29.39
N TRP A 360 -3.71 -14.45 28.81
CA TRP A 360 -3.15 -13.14 28.52
C TRP A 360 -3.93 -12.38 27.44
N ASN A 361 -4.60 -13.12 26.53
CA ASN A 361 -5.39 -12.58 25.42
C ASN A 361 -4.66 -11.40 24.73
N PRO A 362 -3.42 -11.61 24.25
CA PRO A 362 -2.67 -10.53 23.64
C PRO A 362 -3.43 -10.07 22.39
N ASN A 363 -3.84 -8.81 22.37
CA ASN A 363 -4.64 -8.24 21.29
C ASN A 363 -3.90 -8.45 19.96
N PRO A 364 -4.53 -8.96 18.88
CA PRO A 364 -3.92 -8.98 17.56
C PRO A 364 -3.42 -7.59 17.18
N GLU A 365 -4.08 -6.49 17.54
CA GLU A 365 -3.52 -5.14 17.29
C GLU A 365 -2.26 -4.81 18.12
N SER A 366 -2.01 -5.52 19.23
CA SER A 366 -0.75 -5.47 19.97
C SER A 366 0.32 -6.45 19.45
N MET A 367 -0.06 -7.37 18.56
CA MET A 367 0.81 -8.40 17.97
C MET A 367 1.01 -8.30 16.45
N SER A 368 0.12 -7.59 15.74
CA SER A 368 0.05 -7.37 14.30
C SER A 368 -0.19 -5.90 13.93
N GLY A 369 -0.61 -5.05 14.87
CA GLY A 369 -0.29 -3.64 14.80
C GLY A 369 1.17 -3.49 15.19
N GLY A 370 2.07 -3.40 14.20
CA GLY A 370 3.45 -3.06 14.48
C GLY A 370 3.45 -1.83 15.38
N LYS A 371 4.02 -1.95 16.60
CA LYS A 371 4.35 -0.76 17.40
C LYS A 371 4.98 0.22 16.42
N PRO A 372 4.48 1.47 16.32
CA PRO A 372 5.00 2.41 15.33
C PRO A 372 6.53 2.44 15.46
N VAL A 373 7.21 1.92 14.44
CA VAL A 373 8.67 1.84 14.43
C VAL A 373 9.14 3.16 13.84
N ILE A 374 9.71 3.97 14.71
CA ILE A 374 10.21 5.29 14.37
C ILE A 374 11.71 5.13 14.25
N PHE A 375 12.19 5.13 13.02
CA PHE A 375 13.62 5.17 12.75
C PHE A 375 14.09 6.59 13.04
N PHE A 376 15.13 6.75 13.85
CA PHE A 376 15.69 8.05 14.17
C PHE A 376 17.20 8.00 14.06
N ASP A 377 17.78 9.18 13.86
CA ASP A 377 19.21 9.38 13.70
C ASP A 377 19.61 10.76 14.22
N LEU A 378 20.87 10.88 14.68
CA LEU A 378 21.43 12.13 15.21
C LEU A 378 22.68 12.54 14.44
N GLU A 379 22.72 13.79 14.00
CA GLU A 379 23.99 14.42 13.61
C GLU A 379 24.53 15.18 14.81
N THR A 380 25.84 15.07 15.06
CA THR A 380 26.45 15.53 16.30
C THR A 380 27.78 16.24 16.08
N THR A 381 28.21 17.02 17.07
CA THR A 381 29.48 17.79 17.01
C THR A 381 30.74 16.93 17.05
N GLY A 382 30.63 15.65 17.39
CA GLY A 382 31.77 14.76 17.56
C GLY A 382 31.35 13.29 17.66
N LEU A 383 32.35 12.40 17.66
CA LEU A 383 32.14 10.94 17.62
C LEU A 383 32.11 10.28 19.01
N ASP A 384 32.18 11.07 20.08
CA ASP A 384 32.06 10.60 21.46
C ASP A 384 30.65 10.85 22.03
N ARG A 385 30.32 10.24 23.18
CA ARG A 385 28.97 10.36 23.77
C ARG A 385 28.70 11.70 24.45
N ASN A 386 29.71 12.55 24.61
CA ASN A 386 29.60 13.85 25.25
C ASN A 386 29.34 15.00 24.27
N CYS A 387 29.22 14.73 22.97
CA CYS A 387 28.96 15.71 21.92
C CYS A 387 27.52 16.28 21.93
N ASP A 388 27.35 17.49 21.40
CA ASP A 388 26.03 18.11 21.20
C ASP A 388 25.33 17.60 19.95
N ILE A 389 23.99 17.59 19.98
CA ILE A 389 23.13 17.27 18.83
C ILE A 389 23.03 18.51 17.93
N ILE A 390 23.40 18.34 16.66
CA ILE A 390 23.26 19.32 15.58
C ILE A 390 21.95 19.10 14.82
N GLN A 391 21.56 17.85 14.60
CA GLN A 391 20.31 17.48 13.92
C GLN A 391 19.65 16.31 14.63
N LEU A 392 18.33 16.39 14.79
CA LEU A 392 17.49 15.27 15.20
C LEU A 392 16.50 14.97 14.08
N ALA A 393 16.64 13.78 13.48
CA ALA A 393 15.78 13.30 12.41
C ALA A 393 15.04 12.03 12.85
N ALA A 394 13.78 11.89 12.43
CA ALA A 394 13.01 10.66 12.64
C ALA A 394 11.98 10.43 11.55
N ILE A 395 11.66 9.16 11.25
CA ILE A 395 10.70 8.78 10.22
C ILE A 395 9.91 7.54 10.62
N SER A 396 8.61 7.52 10.31
CA SER A 396 7.74 6.35 10.46
C SER A 396 6.55 6.44 9.52
N GLY A 397 6.38 5.45 8.64
CA GLY A 397 5.19 5.30 7.79
C GLY A 397 4.81 6.54 6.97
N GLY A 398 5.79 7.15 6.29
CA GLY A 398 5.60 8.35 5.46
C GLY A 398 5.62 9.68 6.22
N ARG A 399 5.65 9.66 7.56
CA ARG A 399 5.75 10.86 8.41
C ARG A 399 7.20 11.09 8.80
N SER A 400 7.69 12.31 8.63
CA SER A 400 9.06 12.70 8.97
C SER A 400 9.10 13.80 10.03
N PHE A 401 10.18 13.80 10.79
CA PHE A 401 10.58 14.82 11.74
C PHE A 401 12.02 15.19 11.43
N ASN A 402 12.30 16.49 11.36
CA ASN A 402 13.64 16.99 11.15
C ASN A 402 13.80 18.37 11.80
N ARG A 403 14.79 18.51 12.68
CA ARG A 403 15.14 19.79 13.33
C ARG A 403 16.65 19.92 13.41
N TYR A 404 17.12 21.14 13.18
CA TYR A 404 18.52 21.53 13.32
C TYR A 404 18.67 22.43 14.55
N MET A 405 19.83 22.35 15.20
CA MET A 405 20.19 23.14 16.37
C MET A 405 21.60 23.68 16.20
N VAL A 406 21.82 24.92 16.62
CA VAL A 406 23.19 25.44 16.77
C VAL A 406 23.78 24.76 18.00
N PRO A 407 24.87 23.98 17.86
CA PRO A 407 25.48 23.34 19.02
C PRO A 407 26.19 24.35 19.91
N ALA A 408 26.29 24.06 21.21
CA ALA A 408 27.07 24.86 22.15
C ALA A 408 28.56 24.49 22.08
N ALA A 409 28.86 23.21 21.83
CA ALA A 409 30.19 22.71 21.57
C ALA A 409 30.64 22.97 20.11
N PRO A 410 31.93 23.24 19.87
CA PRO A 410 32.46 23.35 18.52
C PRO A 410 32.36 22.00 17.78
N ILE A 411 32.01 22.05 16.49
CA ILE A 411 31.98 20.87 15.62
C ILE A 411 33.43 20.47 15.33
N CYS A 412 33.83 19.25 15.71
CA CYS A 412 35.18 18.76 15.42
C CYS A 412 35.39 18.57 13.91
N GLU A 413 36.64 18.66 13.46
CA GLU A 413 36.98 18.58 12.03
C GLU A 413 36.46 17.30 11.36
N THR A 414 36.56 16.16 12.06
CA THR A 414 36.04 14.89 11.54
C THR A 414 34.52 14.90 11.35
N ALA A 415 33.75 15.47 12.29
CA ALA A 415 32.30 15.60 12.15
C ALA A 415 31.94 16.59 11.03
N MET A 416 32.69 17.68 10.89
CA MET A 416 32.51 18.65 9.81
C MET A 416 32.72 18.02 8.42
N GLN A 417 33.78 17.21 8.26
CA GLN A 417 34.07 16.50 7.02
C GLN A 417 33.02 15.43 6.69
N LEU A 418 32.52 14.70 7.70
CA LEU A 418 31.54 13.62 7.51
C LEU A 418 30.13 14.15 7.20
N THR A 419 29.70 15.21 7.87
CA THR A 419 28.30 15.67 7.84
C THR A 419 28.08 16.92 6.97
N GLY A 420 29.16 17.66 6.71
CA GLY A 420 29.14 18.95 6.04
C GLY A 420 28.71 20.12 6.92
N PHE A 421 28.43 19.90 8.21
CA PHE A 421 28.00 20.97 9.11
C PHE A 421 29.15 21.86 9.60
N SER A 422 28.93 23.16 9.61
CA SER A 422 29.82 24.17 10.19
C SER A 422 29.01 25.27 10.88
N VAL A 423 29.58 25.93 11.87
CA VAL A 423 28.98 27.12 12.49
C VAL A 423 29.77 28.34 12.05
N GLN A 424 29.11 29.32 11.46
CA GLN A 424 29.72 30.58 11.03
C GLN A 424 28.88 31.74 11.55
N ASN A 425 29.50 32.68 12.27
CA ASN A 425 28.83 33.85 12.85
C ASN A 425 27.58 33.50 13.69
N GLY A 426 27.61 32.38 14.42
CA GLY A 426 26.50 31.91 15.26
C GLY A 426 25.36 31.22 14.51
N ALA A 427 25.43 31.09 13.19
CA ALA A 427 24.47 30.34 12.37
C ALA A 427 25.04 28.99 11.93
N LEU A 428 24.18 27.97 11.87
CA LEU A 428 24.54 26.63 11.39
C LEU A 428 24.44 26.59 9.86
N PHE A 429 25.47 26.08 9.21
CA PHE A 429 25.53 25.86 7.77
C PHE A 429 25.78 24.38 7.47
N ARG A 430 25.20 23.85 6.40
CA ARG A 430 25.59 22.57 5.80
C ARG A 430 26.05 22.79 4.36
N HIS A 431 27.29 22.45 4.04
CA HIS A 431 27.89 22.68 2.72
C HIS A 431 27.54 24.08 2.16
N TYR A 432 27.77 25.13 2.96
CA TYR A 432 27.50 26.54 2.65
C TYR A 432 26.02 26.99 2.63
N THR A 433 25.06 26.10 2.90
CA THR A 433 23.63 26.46 3.01
C THR A 433 23.27 26.73 4.48
N ALA A 434 22.69 27.89 4.79
CA ALA A 434 22.21 28.21 6.13
C ALA A 434 21.02 27.32 6.50
N MET A 435 21.06 26.72 7.70
CA MET A 435 20.03 25.80 8.17
C MET A 435 19.05 26.51 9.11
N PRO A 436 17.73 26.26 8.99
CA PRO A 436 16.76 26.79 9.94
C PRO A 436 16.91 26.08 11.29
N THR A 437 17.46 26.78 12.28
CA THR A 437 17.73 26.22 13.61
C THR A 437 16.69 26.61 14.65
N VAL A 438 16.44 25.71 15.58
CA VAL A 438 15.64 25.94 16.80
C VAL A 438 16.49 25.67 18.03
N THR A 439 16.00 26.05 19.22
CA THR A 439 16.67 25.67 20.47
C THR A 439 16.57 24.16 20.73
N LEU A 440 17.50 23.61 21.52
CA LEU A 440 17.46 22.20 21.91
C LEU A 440 16.13 21.83 22.61
N HIS A 441 15.63 22.71 23.48
CA HIS A 441 14.38 22.49 24.19
C HIS A 441 13.18 22.45 23.24
N GLU A 442 13.10 23.36 22.26
CA GLU A 442 12.05 23.37 21.23
C GLU A 442 12.12 22.14 20.31
N ALA A 443 13.33 21.73 19.91
CA ALA A 443 13.54 20.53 19.11
C ALA A 443 13.01 19.28 19.84
N LEU A 444 13.38 19.11 21.11
CA LEU A 444 12.96 17.95 21.90
C LEU A 444 11.46 17.99 22.23
N THR A 445 10.89 19.16 22.53
CA THR A 445 9.44 19.32 22.76
C THR A 445 8.65 18.96 21.49
N SER A 446 9.11 19.43 20.34
CA SER A 446 8.54 19.09 19.03
C SER A 446 8.68 17.60 18.73
N PHE A 447 9.82 17.00 19.09
CA PHE A 447 10.05 15.57 18.94
C PHE A 447 9.10 14.74 19.80
N LEU A 448 8.89 15.09 21.08
CA LEU A 448 7.90 14.42 21.93
C LEU A 448 6.48 14.55 21.38
N THR A 449 6.14 15.72 20.83
CA THR A 449 4.86 15.96 20.16
C THR A 449 4.70 15.06 18.92
N PHE A 450 5.77 14.93 18.13
CA PHE A 450 5.83 13.98 17.02
C PHE A 450 5.65 12.54 17.51
N LEU A 451 6.32 12.10 18.58
CA LEU A 451 6.14 10.76 19.13
C LEU A 451 4.70 10.51 19.63
N ARG A 452 4.07 11.49 20.29
CA ARG A 452 2.67 11.40 20.78
C ARG A 452 1.63 11.24 19.68
N SER A 453 1.95 11.73 18.50
CA SER A 453 1.04 11.59 17.36
C SER A 453 0.94 10.14 16.84
N PHE A 454 1.72 9.20 17.40
CA PHE A 454 1.62 7.78 17.13
C PHE A 454 0.97 7.04 18.31
N ARG A 455 0.32 5.90 18.04
CA ARG A 455 -0.24 5.04 19.11
C ARG A 455 0.90 4.52 20.00
N SER A 456 0.84 4.78 21.31
CA SER A 456 1.81 4.29 22.30
C SER A 456 1.55 2.81 22.64
N PRO A 457 2.61 1.99 22.92
CA PRO A 457 4.03 2.36 22.97
C PRO A 457 4.70 2.39 21.58
N VAL A 458 5.63 3.35 21.40
CA VAL A 458 6.44 3.50 20.18
C VAL A 458 7.79 2.76 20.29
N LEU A 459 8.31 2.24 19.18
CA LEU A 459 9.63 1.61 19.10
C LEU A 459 10.58 2.54 18.34
N LEU A 460 11.57 3.11 19.02
CA LEU A 460 12.63 3.91 18.40
C LEU A 460 13.73 2.98 17.87
N ALA A 461 13.98 3.01 16.56
CA ALA A 461 15.01 2.22 15.92
C ALA A 461 16.16 3.10 15.43
N ALA A 462 17.39 2.73 15.73
CA ALA A 462 18.59 3.38 15.23
C ALA A 462 19.68 2.33 14.98
N HIS A 463 20.55 2.58 14.00
CA HIS A 463 21.65 1.66 13.69
C HIS A 463 22.85 1.97 14.59
N ASN A 464 23.27 1.00 15.42
CA ASN A 464 24.21 1.24 16.52
C ASN A 464 23.69 2.20 17.61
N GLY A 465 22.37 2.40 17.66
CA GLY A 465 21.73 3.39 18.54
C GLY A 465 22.00 3.15 20.02
N LYS A 466 22.10 1.90 20.47
CA LYS A 466 22.35 1.59 21.90
C LYS A 466 23.72 2.10 22.35
N GLN A 467 24.71 2.12 21.45
CA GLN A 467 26.06 2.56 21.78
C GLN A 467 26.28 4.06 21.58
N PHE A 468 25.49 4.73 20.72
CA PHE A 468 25.74 6.11 20.33
C PHE A 468 24.52 7.03 20.53
N ASP A 469 23.48 6.92 19.69
CA ASP A 469 22.39 7.89 19.64
C ASP A 469 21.56 7.95 20.92
N VAL A 470 21.27 6.79 21.53
CA VAL A 470 20.41 6.69 22.70
C VAL A 470 21.00 7.37 23.94
N PRO A 471 22.29 7.14 24.30
CA PRO A 471 22.94 7.92 25.35
C PRO A 471 22.90 9.44 25.15
N ILE A 472 23.13 9.91 23.92
CA ILE A 472 23.19 11.34 23.58
C ILE A 472 21.79 11.96 23.71
N LEU A 473 20.77 11.33 23.13
CA LEU A 473 19.38 11.77 23.24
C LEU A 473 18.89 11.77 24.70
N THR A 474 19.21 10.73 25.46
CA THR A 474 18.81 10.63 26.89
C THR A 474 19.40 11.76 27.72
N ARG A 475 20.66 12.12 27.47
CA ARG A 475 21.32 13.24 28.13
C ARG A 475 20.69 14.57 27.75
N ALA A 476 20.39 14.78 26.46
CA ALA A 476 19.72 15.98 25.98
C ALA A 476 18.30 16.14 26.57
N LEU A 477 17.54 15.05 26.66
CA LEU A 477 16.24 15.03 27.33
C LEU A 477 16.37 15.37 28.82
N ARG A 478 17.40 14.85 29.49
CA ARG A 478 17.67 15.16 30.91
C ARG A 478 18.05 16.62 31.12
N SER A 479 18.92 17.20 30.29
CA SER A 479 19.30 18.61 30.39
C SER A 479 18.12 19.57 30.18
N CYS A 480 17.10 19.13 29.44
CA CYS A 480 15.87 19.90 29.22
C CYS A 480 14.73 19.53 30.19
N SER A 481 14.95 18.66 31.19
CA SER A 481 13.90 18.16 32.09
C SER A 481 12.71 17.47 31.40
N LEU A 482 12.96 16.84 30.24
CA LEU A 482 11.96 16.16 29.41
C LEU A 482 12.04 14.63 29.50
N LEU A 483 13.00 14.08 30.28
CA LEU A 483 13.24 12.63 30.36
C LEU A 483 12.04 11.86 30.93
N ASP A 484 11.46 12.32 32.03
CA ASP A 484 10.30 11.66 32.66
C ASP A 484 9.07 11.66 31.74
N GLU A 485 8.93 12.70 30.92
CA GLU A 485 7.87 12.81 29.94
C GLU A 485 8.09 11.86 28.76
N PHE A 486 9.33 11.72 28.32
CA PHE A 486 9.73 10.75 27.31
C PHE A 486 9.55 9.30 27.78
N GLU A 487 9.94 8.97 29.02
CA GLU A 487 9.78 7.63 29.60
C GLU A 487 8.30 7.23 29.76
N ARG A 488 7.42 8.19 30.09
CA ARG A 488 5.97 7.98 30.15
C ARG A 488 5.33 7.58 28.82
N LEU A 489 5.98 7.87 27.68
CA LEU A 489 5.50 7.39 26.36
C LEU A 489 5.66 5.87 26.18
N GLY A 490 6.36 5.19 27.09
CA GLY A 490 6.60 3.75 27.04
C GLY A 490 7.53 3.35 25.89
N THR A 491 8.42 4.26 25.48
CA THR A 491 9.34 4.07 24.34
C THR A 491 10.29 2.90 24.60
N ARG A 492 10.59 2.14 23.54
CA ARG A 492 11.64 1.12 23.55
C ARG A 492 12.64 1.39 22.44
N TYR A 493 13.87 0.95 22.64
CA TYR A 493 14.92 1.07 21.64
C TYR A 493 15.16 -0.26 20.93
N LEU A 494 15.24 -0.21 19.60
CA LEU A 494 15.71 -1.29 18.75
C LEU A 494 17.05 -0.86 18.14
N ASP A 495 18.11 -1.59 18.46
CA ASP A 495 19.39 -1.42 17.79
C ASP A 495 19.43 -2.30 16.54
N THR A 496 19.37 -1.67 15.37
CA THR A 496 19.29 -2.40 14.11
C THR A 496 20.64 -3.04 13.72
N LEU A 497 21.75 -2.61 14.32
CA LEU A 497 23.06 -3.27 14.13
C LEU A 497 23.08 -4.63 14.83
N LEU A 498 22.59 -4.70 16.07
CA LEU A 498 22.48 -5.97 16.80
C LEU A 498 21.48 -6.89 16.10
N LEU A 499 20.35 -6.36 15.65
CA LEU A 499 19.39 -7.12 14.87
C LEU A 499 20.00 -7.67 13.58
N ALA A 500 20.79 -6.88 12.84
CA ALA A 500 21.45 -7.35 11.62
C ALA A 500 22.47 -8.46 11.90
N ARG A 501 23.19 -8.41 13.03
CA ARG A 501 24.12 -9.47 13.46
C ARG A 501 23.40 -10.77 13.82
N ASP A 502 22.22 -10.65 14.42
CA ASP A 502 21.40 -11.81 14.78
C ASP A 502 20.75 -12.46 13.55
N LEU A 503 20.36 -11.64 12.56
CA LEU A 503 19.65 -12.10 11.38
C LEU A 503 20.57 -12.57 10.24
N PHE A 504 21.78 -12.00 10.12
CA PHE A 504 22.64 -12.19 8.97
C PHE A 504 24.08 -12.51 9.40
N ARG A 505 24.74 -13.40 8.66
CA ARG A 505 26.17 -13.71 8.84
C ARG A 505 26.99 -13.01 7.76
N LEU A 506 27.54 -11.84 8.09
CA LEU A 506 28.23 -10.96 7.14
C LEU A 506 29.60 -10.55 7.68
N GLU A 507 30.53 -10.23 6.78
CA GLU A 507 31.87 -9.73 7.17
C GLU A 507 31.83 -8.29 7.69
N ASN A 508 30.86 -7.49 7.24
CA ASN A 508 30.71 -6.09 7.61
C ASN A 508 29.25 -5.72 7.85
N TYR A 509 28.98 -5.13 9.01
CA TYR A 509 27.64 -4.72 9.45
C TYR A 509 27.44 -3.20 9.48
N LYS A 510 28.37 -2.40 8.96
CA LYS A 510 28.13 -0.96 8.79
C LYS A 510 26.90 -0.77 7.92
N GLN A 511 26.04 0.19 8.27
CA GLN A 511 24.81 0.48 7.54
C GLN A 511 25.04 0.60 6.02
N LYS A 512 26.13 1.26 5.61
CA LYS A 512 26.57 1.33 4.20
C LYS A 512 26.74 -0.01 3.53
N SER A 513 27.43 -0.92 4.19
CA SER A 513 27.69 -2.26 3.67
C SER A 513 26.40 -3.08 3.62
N LEU A 514 25.53 -2.94 4.62
CA LEU A 514 24.23 -3.62 4.64
C LEU A 514 23.30 -3.12 3.52
N VAL A 515 23.24 -1.80 3.29
CA VAL A 515 22.42 -1.21 2.22
C VAL A 515 22.95 -1.61 0.85
N GLN A 516 24.27 -1.54 0.64
CA GLN A 516 24.87 -2.00 -0.62
C GLN A 516 24.56 -3.48 -0.87
N LEU A 517 24.70 -4.33 0.14
CA LEU A 517 24.52 -5.78 0.01
C LEU A 517 23.06 -6.17 -0.24
N PHE A 518 22.12 -5.65 0.56
CA PHE A 518 20.73 -6.09 0.51
C PHE A 518 19.88 -5.32 -0.50
N LEU A 519 20.25 -4.07 -0.81
CA LEU A 519 19.47 -3.21 -1.70
C LEU A 519 20.19 -2.88 -3.02
N GLY A 520 21.48 -3.24 -3.17
CA GLY A 520 22.25 -2.94 -4.38
C GLY A 520 22.44 -1.44 -4.63
N LYS A 521 22.34 -0.62 -3.57
CA LYS A 521 22.38 0.85 -3.64
C LYS A 521 23.68 1.39 -3.07
N ASP A 522 24.30 2.32 -3.79
CA ASP A 522 25.32 3.20 -3.21
C ASP A 522 24.69 4.00 -2.08
N TYR A 523 25.21 3.80 -0.87
CA TYR A 523 24.70 4.41 0.35
C TYR A 523 25.63 5.51 0.85
N ASP A 524 25.07 6.71 1.01
CA ASP A 524 25.65 7.79 1.80
C ASP A 524 25.05 7.74 3.21
N ALA A 525 25.89 7.48 4.20
CA ALA A 525 25.47 7.21 5.58
C ALA A 525 24.91 8.42 6.33
N HIS A 526 25.01 9.61 5.72
CA HIS A 526 24.75 10.89 6.35
C HIS A 526 23.46 11.56 5.82
N ASN A 527 22.52 10.76 5.31
CA ASN A 527 21.20 11.25 4.84
C ASN A 527 20.10 10.17 4.90
N ALA A 528 19.59 9.85 6.10
CA ALA A 528 18.62 8.77 6.36
C ALA A 528 17.23 8.92 5.67
N LEU A 529 16.92 10.05 5.05
CA LEU A 529 15.58 10.36 4.52
C LEU A 529 15.38 9.96 3.06
N GLU A 530 16.45 9.69 2.31
CA GLU A 530 16.40 9.56 0.85
C GLU A 530 16.17 8.14 0.31
N ASP A 531 16.22 7.09 1.15
CA ASP A 531 16.40 5.72 0.63
C ASP A 531 15.22 4.74 0.77
N MET A 532 14.05 5.19 1.24
CA MET A 532 12.89 4.31 1.52
C MET A 532 11.92 4.12 0.35
N SER A 533 12.15 4.73 -0.81
CA SER A 533 11.41 4.47 -2.05
C SER A 533 12.36 3.87 -3.08
N GLY A 534 12.19 2.60 -3.43
CA GLY A 534 12.92 1.94 -4.52
C GLY A 534 12.62 2.49 -5.93
N GLY A 535 12.04 3.70 -6.03
CA GLY A 535 11.69 4.40 -7.25
C GLY A 535 12.49 5.69 -7.40
N LYS A 536 12.41 6.31 -8.58
CA LYS A 536 12.99 7.64 -8.84
C LYS A 536 12.50 8.64 -7.78
N PRO A 537 13.37 9.50 -7.20
CA PRO A 537 12.92 10.51 -6.24
C PRO A 537 11.85 11.42 -6.86
N VAL A 538 10.70 11.53 -6.18
CA VAL A 538 9.61 12.41 -6.62
C VAL A 538 9.75 13.75 -5.89
N ILE A 539 9.88 14.82 -6.66
CA ILE A 539 10.11 16.18 -6.19
C ILE A 539 8.91 17.00 -6.62
N PHE A 540 8.11 17.42 -5.65
CA PHE A 540 6.94 18.26 -5.90
C PHE A 540 7.39 19.69 -6.07
N PHE A 541 7.00 20.36 -7.14
CA PHE A 541 7.36 21.76 -7.38
C PHE A 541 6.15 22.55 -7.86
N ASP A 542 6.19 23.86 -7.63
CA ASP A 542 5.14 24.80 -8.03
C ASP A 542 5.75 26.19 -8.26
N LEU A 543 5.10 27.00 -9.09
CA LEU A 543 5.54 28.35 -9.46
C LEU A 543 4.47 29.39 -9.15
N GLU A 544 4.84 30.44 -8.42
CA GLU A 544 4.07 31.69 -8.48
C GLU A 544 4.59 32.58 -9.58
N THR A 545 3.69 33.21 -10.34
CA THR A 545 4.06 33.92 -11.56
C THR A 545 3.32 35.24 -11.72
N THR A 546 3.81 36.12 -12.60
CA THR A 546 3.20 37.44 -12.84
C THR A 546 1.81 37.40 -13.49
N GLY A 547 1.40 36.25 -14.02
CA GLY A 547 0.11 36.05 -14.65
C GLY A 547 -0.11 34.62 -15.15
N LEU A 548 -1.27 34.35 -15.76
CA LEU A 548 -1.69 33.00 -16.15
C LEU A 548 -1.34 32.62 -17.60
N GLY A 549 -0.53 33.43 -18.29
CA GLY A 549 -0.11 33.18 -19.68
C GLY A 549 1.28 32.57 -19.74
N GLY A 550 1.59 31.77 -20.77
CA GLY A 550 2.88 31.07 -20.90
C GLY A 550 4.12 31.97 -21.03
N ASN A 551 3.95 33.29 -21.08
CA ASN A 551 5.03 34.27 -21.13
C ASN A 551 5.36 34.95 -19.80
N CYS A 552 4.68 34.61 -18.69
CA CYS A 552 4.86 35.25 -17.38
C CYS A 552 6.22 34.98 -16.71
N ASP A 553 6.64 35.89 -15.85
CA ASP A 553 7.87 35.72 -15.07
C ASP A 553 7.58 34.93 -13.80
N ILE A 554 8.58 34.18 -13.33
CA ILE A 554 8.52 33.47 -12.06
C ILE A 554 8.79 34.45 -10.93
N ILE A 555 7.90 34.49 -9.94
CA ILE A 555 7.98 35.30 -8.71
C ILE A 555 8.46 34.42 -7.55
N GLN A 556 7.97 33.18 -7.47
CA GLN A 556 8.38 32.21 -6.47
C GLN A 556 8.58 30.85 -7.14
N LEU A 557 9.68 30.18 -6.81
CA LEU A 557 9.90 28.77 -7.15
C LEU A 557 10.05 27.99 -5.85
N ALA A 558 9.15 27.04 -5.62
CA ALA A 558 9.21 26.17 -4.46
C ALA A 558 9.28 24.70 -4.91
N ALA A 559 10.01 23.89 -4.15
CA ALA A 559 9.99 22.45 -4.32
C ALA A 559 10.18 21.70 -3.00
N VAL A 560 9.55 20.54 -2.86
CA VAL A 560 9.71 19.67 -1.70
C VAL A 560 9.85 18.21 -2.12
N SER A 561 10.65 17.47 -1.36
CA SER A 561 10.70 16.02 -1.45
C SER A 561 11.03 15.45 -0.07
N GLY A 562 10.11 14.69 0.49
CA GLY A 562 10.17 14.22 1.86
C GLY A 562 10.28 15.39 2.85
N GLY A 563 11.38 15.44 3.60
CA GLY A 563 11.67 16.48 4.59
C GLY A 563 12.50 17.66 4.07
N ARG A 564 12.85 17.69 2.78
CA ARG A 564 13.70 18.71 2.17
C ARG A 564 12.82 19.73 1.42
N SER A 565 13.17 21.01 1.50
CA SER A 565 12.45 22.08 0.82
C SER A 565 13.40 23.07 0.17
N PHE A 566 13.06 23.50 -1.04
CA PHE A 566 13.60 24.63 -1.76
C PHE A 566 12.51 25.71 -1.82
N ASN A 567 12.88 26.97 -1.62
CA ASN A 567 11.98 28.11 -1.76
C ASN A 567 12.79 29.35 -2.10
N ALA A 568 12.56 29.94 -3.26
CA ALA A 568 13.23 31.14 -3.72
C ALA A 568 12.21 32.15 -4.24
N TYR A 569 12.45 33.43 -3.97
CA TYR A 569 11.66 34.55 -4.47
C TYR A 569 12.50 35.40 -5.42
N MET A 570 11.87 35.93 -6.46
CA MET A 570 12.53 36.76 -7.46
C MET A 570 11.70 38.01 -7.72
N VAL A 571 12.36 39.14 -7.92
CA VAL A 571 11.69 40.34 -8.43
C VAL A 571 11.44 40.11 -9.93
N PRO A 572 10.18 40.05 -10.38
CA PRO A 572 9.90 39.84 -11.80
C PRO A 572 10.27 41.07 -12.63
N ALA A 573 10.67 40.87 -13.89
CA ALA A 573 10.88 41.97 -14.83
C ALA A 573 9.54 42.45 -15.42
N ALA A 574 8.60 41.53 -15.63
CA ALA A 574 7.24 41.81 -16.05
C ALA A 574 6.37 42.32 -14.89
N PRO A 575 5.44 43.26 -15.13
CA PRO A 575 4.50 43.69 -14.12
C PRO A 575 3.58 42.54 -13.68
N ILE A 576 3.32 42.46 -12.38
CA ILE A 576 2.38 41.50 -11.80
C ILE A 576 0.96 41.93 -12.17
N SER A 577 0.21 41.05 -12.85
CA SER A 577 -1.18 41.32 -13.21
C SER A 577 -2.06 41.47 -11.96
N ALA A 578 -3.09 42.31 -12.04
CA ALA A 578 -4.03 42.50 -10.92
C ALA A 578 -4.65 41.18 -10.42
N LYS A 579 -4.89 40.23 -11.33
CA LYS A 579 -5.38 38.88 -11.02
C LYS A 579 -4.35 38.08 -10.21
N ALA A 580 -3.08 38.07 -10.61
CA ALA A 580 -2.01 37.38 -9.90
C ALA A 580 -1.75 38.00 -8.52
N MET A 581 -1.76 39.33 -8.44
CA MET A 581 -1.63 40.07 -7.17
C MET A 581 -2.76 39.71 -6.20
N GLN A 582 -4.01 39.63 -6.68
CA GLN A 582 -5.16 39.25 -5.86
C GLN A 582 -5.07 37.80 -5.35
N LEU A 583 -4.56 36.89 -6.17
CA LEU A 583 -4.48 35.46 -5.83
C LEU A 583 -3.35 35.16 -4.85
N THR A 584 -2.16 35.72 -5.09
CA THR A 584 -0.92 35.34 -4.40
C THR A 584 -0.49 36.31 -3.30
N GLY A 585 -1.05 37.52 -3.31
CA GLY A 585 -0.64 38.60 -2.43
C GLY A 585 0.68 39.28 -2.82
N PHE A 586 1.32 38.89 -3.93
CA PHE A 586 2.58 39.49 -4.37
C PHE A 586 2.41 40.86 -5.02
N SER A 587 3.25 41.81 -4.63
CA SER A 587 3.37 43.13 -5.25
C SER A 587 4.84 43.58 -5.28
N VAL A 588 5.20 44.43 -6.23
CA VAL A 588 6.53 45.07 -6.26
C VAL A 588 6.37 46.54 -5.90
N GLN A 589 7.10 46.98 -4.88
CA GLN A 589 7.10 48.37 -4.42
C GLN A 589 8.55 48.85 -4.28
N ASN A 590 8.89 49.96 -4.93
CA ASN A 590 10.24 50.53 -4.94
C ASN A 590 11.35 49.51 -5.29
N GLY A 591 11.07 48.58 -6.22
CA GLY A 591 12.01 47.55 -6.65
C GLY A 591 12.14 46.34 -5.72
N ALA A 592 11.45 46.31 -4.57
CA ALA A 592 11.40 45.17 -3.66
C ALA A 592 10.08 44.39 -3.81
N LEU A 593 10.16 43.06 -3.65
CA LEU A 593 8.99 42.18 -3.68
C LEU A 593 8.37 42.08 -2.28
N PHE A 594 7.05 42.21 -2.21
CA PHE A 594 6.26 42.06 -0.99
C PHE A 594 5.18 40.99 -1.16
N GLN A 595 4.95 40.17 -0.15
CA GLN A 595 3.78 39.29 -0.03
C GLN A 595 2.92 39.77 1.15
N HIS A 596 1.66 40.15 0.92
CA HIS A 596 0.76 40.66 1.96
C HIS A 596 1.44 41.68 2.90
N TYR A 597 2.10 42.69 2.32
CA TYR A 597 2.83 43.77 3.01
C TYR A 597 4.16 43.37 3.68
N THR A 598 4.57 42.10 3.61
CA THR A 598 5.86 41.63 4.14
C THR A 598 6.91 41.62 3.04
N ALA A 599 8.05 42.27 3.25
CA ALA A 599 9.16 42.26 2.30
C ALA A 599 9.78 40.86 2.21
N MET A 600 9.94 40.35 0.99
CA MET A 600 10.48 39.02 0.74
C MET A 600 11.96 39.11 0.36
N PRO A 601 12.82 38.22 0.89
CA PRO A 601 14.21 38.13 0.45
C PRO A 601 14.24 37.57 -0.98
N THR A 602 14.77 38.35 -1.92
CA THR A 602 14.82 37.97 -3.34
C THR A 602 16.24 37.66 -3.81
N VAL A 603 16.32 36.77 -4.79
CA VAL A 603 17.53 36.43 -5.55
C VAL A 603 17.27 36.68 -7.04
N THR A 604 18.32 36.67 -7.85
CA THR A 604 18.16 36.71 -9.31
C THR A 604 17.59 35.39 -9.83
N LEU A 605 16.96 35.42 -11.02
CA LEU A 605 16.46 34.19 -11.67
C LEU A 605 17.57 33.16 -11.88
N TYR A 606 18.77 33.61 -12.27
CA TYR A 606 19.93 32.73 -12.48
C TYR A 606 20.37 32.04 -11.17
N GLU A 607 20.47 32.79 -10.07
CA GLU A 607 20.81 32.24 -8.75
C GLU A 607 19.74 31.26 -8.25
N ALA A 608 18.45 31.59 -8.44
CA ALA A 608 17.34 30.72 -8.09
C ALA A 608 17.42 29.39 -8.86
N LEU A 609 17.60 29.42 -10.18
CA LEU A 609 17.66 28.22 -11.01
C LEU A 609 18.93 27.40 -10.74
N THR A 610 20.08 28.03 -10.52
CA THR A 610 21.32 27.33 -10.15
C THR A 610 21.20 26.64 -8.79
N SER A 611 20.57 27.32 -7.83
CA SER A 611 20.27 26.75 -6.51
C SER A 611 19.24 25.63 -6.61
N PHE A 612 18.23 25.77 -7.48
CA PHE A 612 17.26 24.73 -7.76
C PHE A 612 17.92 23.50 -8.40
N LEU A 613 18.80 23.66 -9.38
CA LEU A 613 19.58 22.56 -9.95
C LEU A 613 20.47 21.88 -8.92
N THR A 614 21.08 22.65 -8.02
CA THR A 614 21.86 22.10 -6.89
C THR A 614 20.97 21.30 -5.95
N PHE A 615 19.77 21.81 -5.67
CA PHE A 615 18.74 21.08 -4.92
C PHE A 615 18.35 19.79 -5.65
N LEU A 616 18.11 19.78 -6.97
CA LEU A 616 17.80 18.55 -7.71
C LEU A 616 18.98 17.55 -7.72
N ARG A 617 20.22 18.03 -7.90
CA ARG A 617 21.45 17.21 -7.93
C ARG A 617 21.75 16.53 -6.61
N SER A 618 21.23 17.08 -5.52
CA SER A 618 21.35 16.47 -4.20
C SER A 618 20.42 15.27 -4.00
N PHE A 619 19.60 14.90 -4.99
CA PHE A 619 18.84 13.65 -5.02
C PHE A 619 19.45 12.68 -6.04
N ARG A 620 19.20 11.38 -5.85
CA ARG A 620 19.62 10.35 -6.81
C ARG A 620 18.96 10.56 -8.19
N SER A 621 19.76 10.66 -9.24
CA SER A 621 19.29 10.69 -10.62
C SER A 621 18.92 9.28 -11.12
N PRO A 622 17.88 9.11 -11.97
CA PRO A 622 16.98 10.14 -12.49
C PRO A 622 15.88 10.55 -11.49
N VAL A 623 15.48 11.83 -11.52
CA VAL A 623 14.40 12.39 -10.66
C VAL A 623 13.05 12.52 -11.40
N VAL A 624 11.95 12.56 -10.65
CA VAL A 624 10.60 12.84 -11.16
C VAL A 624 10.14 14.19 -10.60
N LEU A 625 9.88 15.17 -11.46
CA LEU A 625 9.26 16.43 -11.07
C LEU A 625 7.73 16.30 -11.14
N ALA A 626 7.07 16.49 -10.00
CA ALA A 626 5.63 16.40 -9.87
C ALA A 626 5.02 17.78 -9.63
N ALA A 627 3.99 18.13 -10.39
CA ALA A 627 3.24 19.38 -10.22
C ALA A 627 1.77 19.14 -10.52
N HIS A 628 0.88 19.89 -9.89
CA HIS A 628 -0.56 19.75 -10.10
C HIS A 628 -1.00 20.61 -11.29
N ASN A 629 -1.47 19.97 -12.37
CA ASN A 629 -1.71 20.63 -13.67
C ASN A 629 -0.41 21.20 -14.30
N GLY A 630 0.76 20.72 -13.84
CA GLY A 630 2.04 21.32 -14.20
C GLY A 630 2.45 21.14 -15.66
N LYS A 631 1.98 20.10 -16.35
CA LYS A 631 2.29 19.93 -17.78
C LYS A 631 1.75 21.07 -18.64
N ARG A 632 0.66 21.70 -18.19
CA ARG A 632 -0.01 22.77 -18.93
C ARG A 632 0.54 24.15 -18.58
N PHE A 633 1.18 24.31 -17.41
CA PHE A 633 1.54 25.62 -16.88
C PHE A 633 2.99 25.68 -16.37
N ASP A 634 3.30 25.03 -15.26
CA ASP A 634 4.58 25.17 -14.56
C ASP A 634 5.78 24.67 -15.38
N VAL A 635 5.63 23.54 -16.06
CA VAL A 635 6.70 22.90 -16.84
C VAL A 635 7.15 23.78 -18.02
N PRO A 636 6.25 24.29 -18.89
CA PRO A 636 6.64 25.25 -19.93
C PRO A 636 7.37 26.49 -19.42
N ILE A 637 6.91 27.06 -18.29
CA ILE A 637 7.49 28.29 -17.72
C ILE A 637 8.89 28.02 -17.17
N LEU A 638 9.06 26.94 -16.40
CA LEU A 638 10.36 26.51 -15.88
C LEU A 638 11.35 26.20 -17.01
N THR A 639 10.90 25.46 -18.04
CA THR A 639 11.75 25.09 -19.19
C THR A 639 12.25 26.33 -19.93
N ARG A 640 11.39 27.32 -20.15
CA ARG A 640 11.76 28.59 -20.77
C ARG A 640 12.72 29.39 -19.88
N ALA A 641 12.51 29.43 -18.57
CA ALA A 641 13.41 30.10 -17.65
C ALA A 641 14.82 29.48 -17.65
N LEU A 642 14.90 28.14 -17.65
CA LEU A 642 16.14 27.38 -17.80
C LEU A 642 16.83 27.67 -19.14
N TRP A 643 16.08 27.68 -20.24
CA TRP A 643 16.61 28.02 -21.57
C TRP A 643 17.21 29.43 -21.61
N ASN A 644 16.47 30.43 -21.10
CA ASN A 644 16.92 31.82 -21.08
C ASN A 644 18.18 32.04 -20.23
N CYS A 645 18.42 31.17 -19.26
CA CYS A 645 19.62 31.19 -18.41
C CYS A 645 20.74 30.25 -18.92
N SER A 646 20.56 29.59 -20.08
CA SER A 646 21.48 28.58 -20.60
C SER A 646 21.74 27.40 -19.64
N LEU A 647 20.71 27.03 -18.87
CA LEU A 647 20.75 25.96 -17.87
C LEU A 647 19.94 24.71 -18.29
N LEU A 648 19.33 24.72 -19.49
CA LEU A 648 18.46 23.61 -19.93
C LEU A 648 19.23 22.30 -20.11
N ASP A 649 20.40 22.32 -20.77
CA ASP A 649 21.22 21.11 -20.95
C ASP A 649 21.64 20.48 -19.62
N ASP A 650 21.99 21.34 -18.66
CA ASP A 650 22.37 20.98 -17.30
C ASP A 650 21.22 20.31 -16.54
N PHE A 651 20.00 20.78 -16.78
CA PHE A 651 18.76 20.22 -16.25
C PHE A 651 18.41 18.88 -16.92
N GLU A 652 18.52 18.78 -18.25
CA GLU A 652 18.22 17.55 -19.01
C GLU A 652 19.17 16.39 -18.66
N ARG A 653 20.44 16.69 -18.36
CA ARG A 653 21.43 15.71 -17.87
C ARG A 653 21.02 15.03 -16.55
N LEU A 654 20.10 15.60 -15.79
CA LEU A 654 19.55 14.99 -14.57
C LEU A 654 18.56 13.84 -14.87
N GLY A 655 18.23 13.56 -16.14
CA GLY A 655 17.32 12.48 -16.51
C GLY A 655 15.89 12.70 -15.99
N THR A 656 15.47 13.96 -15.85
CA THR A 656 14.19 14.35 -15.24
C THR A 656 12.99 13.83 -16.03
N SER A 657 11.97 13.34 -15.33
CA SER A 657 10.66 13.02 -15.92
C SER A 657 9.55 13.77 -15.19
N TYR A 658 8.43 14.04 -15.87
CA TYR A 658 7.34 14.86 -15.31
C TYR A 658 6.09 14.05 -14.96
N LEU A 659 5.61 14.23 -13.73
CA LEU A 659 4.34 13.71 -13.25
C LEU A 659 3.33 14.87 -13.12
N ASP A 660 2.18 14.73 -13.78
CA ASP A 660 1.06 15.65 -13.59
C ASP A 660 0.07 15.03 -12.60
N THR A 661 0.01 15.56 -11.38
CA THR A 661 -0.80 14.98 -10.31
C THR A 661 -2.31 15.23 -10.51
N LEU A 662 -2.71 16.19 -11.36
CA LEU A 662 -4.11 16.38 -11.74
C LEU A 662 -4.59 15.20 -12.59
N LEU A 663 -3.75 14.76 -13.53
CA LEU A 663 -4.06 13.59 -14.35
C LEU A 663 -4.07 12.31 -13.51
N LEU A 664 -3.08 12.16 -12.63
CA LEU A 664 -3.04 11.04 -11.67
C LEU A 664 -4.32 10.98 -10.82
N ALA A 665 -4.78 12.12 -10.29
CA ALA A 665 -6.00 12.17 -9.49
C ALA A 665 -7.26 11.75 -10.28
N ARG A 666 -7.32 12.09 -11.58
CA ARG A 666 -8.42 11.66 -12.47
C ARG A 666 -8.38 10.18 -12.81
N ASP A 667 -7.19 9.61 -12.86
CA ASP A 667 -7.01 8.19 -13.11
C ASP A 667 -7.37 7.36 -11.86
N LEU A 668 -7.00 7.87 -10.68
CA LEU A 668 -7.26 7.19 -9.41
C LEU A 668 -8.70 7.33 -8.91
N PHE A 669 -9.37 8.46 -9.19
CA PHE A 669 -10.63 8.82 -8.54
C PHE A 669 -11.66 9.38 -9.53
N ARG A 670 -12.95 9.15 -9.26
CA ARG A 670 -14.07 9.77 -9.99
C ARG A 670 -14.74 10.82 -9.09
N LEU A 671 -14.33 12.08 -9.26
CA LEU A 671 -14.72 13.23 -8.42
C LEU A 671 -15.38 14.34 -9.25
N GLU A 672 -16.17 15.19 -8.59
CA GLU A 672 -16.80 16.37 -9.20
C GLU A 672 -15.81 17.52 -9.45
N SER A 673 -14.79 17.64 -8.60
CA SER A 673 -13.73 18.64 -8.72
C SER A 673 -12.38 17.99 -8.48
N TYR A 674 -11.39 18.40 -9.28
CA TYR A 674 -10.00 17.99 -9.14
C TYR A 674 -9.07 19.17 -8.86
N SER A 675 -9.60 20.31 -8.41
CA SER A 675 -8.72 21.38 -7.95
C SER A 675 -7.91 20.91 -6.74
N GLN A 676 -6.66 21.32 -6.61
CA GLN A 676 -5.82 20.92 -5.48
C GLN A 676 -6.49 21.21 -4.14
N LYS A 677 -7.11 22.39 -3.98
CA LYS A 677 -7.88 22.75 -2.78
C LYS A 677 -9.01 21.76 -2.48
N SER A 678 -9.81 21.40 -3.49
CA SER A 678 -10.87 20.40 -3.31
C SER A 678 -10.32 19.03 -2.92
N LEU A 679 -9.19 18.63 -3.51
CA LEU A 679 -8.55 17.35 -3.22
C LEU A 679 -7.96 17.33 -1.80
N VAL A 680 -7.27 18.39 -1.37
CA VAL A 680 -6.73 18.53 -0.02
C VAL A 680 -7.85 18.46 1.02
N GLN A 681 -8.95 19.17 0.79
CA GLN A 681 -10.10 19.13 1.69
C GLN A 681 -10.71 17.72 1.76
N LEU A 682 -10.89 17.06 0.60
CA LEU A 682 -11.51 15.75 0.53
C LEU A 682 -10.67 14.64 1.18
N PHE A 683 -9.37 14.60 0.90
CA PHE A 683 -8.49 13.49 1.29
C PHE A 683 -7.74 13.74 2.60
N LEU A 684 -7.43 14.99 2.93
CA LEU A 684 -6.64 15.35 4.10
C LEU A 684 -7.47 16.06 5.19
N GLY A 685 -8.70 16.47 4.88
CA GLY A 685 -9.60 17.11 5.85
C GLY A 685 -9.07 18.42 6.44
N LYS A 686 -8.18 19.11 5.72
CA LYS A 686 -7.54 20.35 6.17
C LYS A 686 -7.69 21.46 5.15
N ASP A 687 -7.84 22.69 5.64
CA ASP A 687 -7.59 23.88 4.85
C ASP A 687 -6.08 24.19 4.82
N TYR A 688 -5.62 24.85 3.77
CA TYR A 688 -4.24 25.31 3.65
C TYR A 688 -4.18 26.64 2.89
N ASP A 689 -3.03 27.32 3.02
CA ASP A 689 -2.74 28.57 2.33
C ASP A 689 -2.44 28.28 0.85
N ALA A 690 -3.51 28.16 0.06
CA ALA A 690 -3.43 27.99 -1.39
C ALA A 690 -3.03 29.30 -2.05
N HIS A 691 -2.26 29.23 -3.14
CA HIS A 691 -1.62 30.38 -3.82
C HIS A 691 -0.37 30.90 -3.10
N ASN A 692 0.32 29.96 -2.46
CA ASN A 692 1.70 30.08 -2.01
C ASN A 692 2.42 28.83 -2.47
N ALA A 693 3.33 28.93 -3.45
CA ALA A 693 4.00 27.77 -4.02
C ALA A 693 4.59 26.81 -2.97
N LEU A 694 5.13 27.28 -1.84
CA LEU A 694 5.64 26.40 -0.79
C LEU A 694 4.52 25.68 -0.02
N GLY A 695 3.41 26.36 0.23
CA GLY A 695 2.20 25.77 0.82
C GLY A 695 1.58 24.73 -0.11
N ASP A 696 1.47 25.07 -1.39
CA ASP A 696 0.93 24.22 -2.44
C ASP A 696 1.73 22.93 -2.63
N VAL A 697 3.07 22.99 -2.71
CA VAL A 697 3.87 21.76 -2.88
C VAL A 697 3.89 20.87 -1.64
N LYS A 698 3.80 21.44 -0.43
CA LYS A 698 3.68 20.66 0.82
C LYS A 698 2.34 19.92 0.86
N ALA A 699 1.25 20.62 0.56
CA ALA A 699 -0.07 20.01 0.49
C ALA A 699 -0.15 18.95 -0.62
N LEU A 700 0.52 19.18 -1.75
CA LEU A 700 0.57 18.23 -2.85
C LEU A 700 1.38 16.97 -2.51
N GLN A 701 2.50 17.11 -1.80
CA GLN A 701 3.24 15.96 -1.29
C GLN A 701 2.39 15.13 -0.34
N ASP A 702 1.69 15.77 0.61
CA ASP A 702 0.80 15.07 1.54
C ASP A 702 -0.33 14.32 0.81
N LEU A 703 -0.89 14.94 -0.24
CA LEU A 703 -1.89 14.29 -1.10
C LEU A 703 -1.32 13.06 -1.79
N TYR A 704 -0.16 13.19 -2.42
CA TYR A 704 0.50 12.10 -3.12
C TYR A 704 0.80 10.92 -2.18
N MET A 705 1.28 11.23 -0.96
CA MET A 705 1.52 10.20 0.07
C MET A 705 0.23 9.57 0.57
N CYS A 706 -0.84 10.35 0.71
CA CYS A 706 -2.17 9.84 1.08
C CYS A 706 -2.77 8.93 0.01
N TRP A 707 -2.56 9.24 -1.27
CA TRP A 707 -3.05 8.43 -2.39
C TRP A 707 -2.27 7.13 -2.54
N ASN A 708 -1.03 7.08 -2.07
CA ASN A 708 -0.13 5.93 -2.13
C ASN A 708 -0.16 5.19 -3.49
N PRO A 709 0.08 5.91 -4.61
CA PRO A 709 -0.02 5.31 -5.94
C PRO A 709 1.02 4.20 -6.12
N ASN A 710 0.62 3.07 -6.71
CA ASN A 710 1.52 1.95 -6.99
C ASN A 710 2.73 2.45 -7.81
N PRO A 711 3.99 2.13 -7.48
CA PRO A 711 5.15 2.48 -8.30
C PRO A 711 5.03 2.09 -9.78
N GLU A 712 4.29 1.02 -10.09
CA GLU A 712 3.99 0.63 -11.48
C GLU A 712 2.97 1.56 -12.16
N SER A 713 2.09 2.21 -11.38
CA SER A 713 1.14 3.23 -11.88
C SER A 713 1.81 4.57 -12.20
N LEU A 714 3.03 4.80 -11.70
CA LEU A 714 3.88 5.93 -12.09
C LEU A 714 4.51 5.72 -13.48
N ASN A 715 4.35 4.52 -14.05
CA ASN A 715 4.89 4.12 -15.34
C ASN A 715 3.83 4.11 -16.45
N THR A 716 2.64 4.68 -16.23
CA THR A 716 1.44 4.61 -17.10
C THR A 716 1.58 5.24 -18.49
N ARG A 717 2.79 5.58 -18.95
CA ARG A 717 3.05 5.89 -20.36
C ARG A 717 4.30 5.23 -20.94
N ASN A 718 4.85 4.20 -20.29
CA ASN A 718 5.74 3.24 -20.95
C ASN A 718 4.91 2.07 -21.49
N CYS A 719 4.04 2.35 -22.47
CA CYS A 719 3.32 1.33 -23.21
C CYS A 719 4.11 0.95 -24.48
N ASP A 720 4.24 -0.34 -24.77
CA ASP A 720 4.82 -0.80 -26.02
C ASP A 720 3.79 -0.73 -27.16
N ILE A 721 4.26 -0.43 -28.37
CA ILE A 721 3.41 -0.49 -29.57
C ILE A 721 3.27 -1.96 -29.95
N ILE A 722 2.05 -2.50 -29.83
CA ILE A 722 1.74 -3.90 -30.20
C ILE A 722 1.19 -4.03 -31.64
N GLN A 723 0.59 -2.95 -32.16
CA GLN A 723 0.08 -2.86 -33.53
C GLN A 723 0.27 -1.42 -34.03
N LEU A 724 0.73 -1.26 -35.27
CA LEU A 724 0.81 0.05 -35.93
C LEU A 724 0.10 -0.04 -37.30
N ALA A 725 -0.90 0.81 -37.51
CA ALA A 725 -1.69 0.82 -38.73
C ALA A 725 -1.93 2.25 -39.26
N ALA A 726 -2.04 2.38 -40.58
CA ALA A 726 -2.38 3.63 -41.25
C ALA A 726 -3.07 3.38 -42.59
N ILE A 727 -3.95 4.29 -43.02
CA ILE A 727 -4.67 4.15 -44.29
C ILE A 727 -4.80 5.51 -45.00
N SER A 728 -4.57 5.54 -46.30
CA SER A 728 -4.77 6.74 -47.13
C SER A 728 -5.13 6.37 -48.57
N GLY A 729 -6.24 6.95 -49.08
CA GLY A 729 -6.72 6.83 -50.47
C GLY A 729 -7.20 5.44 -50.94
N GLY A 730 -6.70 4.36 -50.35
CA GLY A 730 -6.90 2.97 -50.76
C GLY A 730 -5.70 2.07 -50.43
N ARG A 731 -4.61 2.67 -49.95
CA ARG A 731 -3.42 1.97 -49.48
C ARG A 731 -3.47 1.84 -47.96
N SER A 732 -3.10 0.67 -47.43
CA SER A 732 -3.06 0.39 -46.00
C SER A 732 -1.69 -0.10 -45.56
N PHE A 733 -1.29 0.31 -44.37
CA PHE A 733 -0.17 -0.22 -43.61
C PHE A 733 -0.73 -0.87 -42.34
N ASN A 734 -0.23 -2.04 -41.98
CA ASN A 734 -0.59 -2.73 -40.74
C ASN A 734 0.54 -3.69 -40.36
N THR A 735 1.04 -3.59 -39.14
CA THR A 735 2.08 -4.47 -38.62
C THR A 735 1.88 -4.70 -37.13
N TYR A 736 2.48 -5.78 -36.61
CA TYR A 736 2.36 -6.21 -35.22
C TYR A 736 3.75 -6.40 -34.61
N MET A 737 3.87 -6.17 -33.31
CA MET A 737 5.11 -6.38 -32.56
C MET A 737 4.81 -7.11 -31.25
N VAL A 738 5.73 -7.99 -30.84
CA VAL A 738 5.67 -8.58 -29.50
C VAL A 738 6.09 -7.49 -28.49
N PRO A 739 5.27 -7.16 -27.49
CA PRO A 739 5.66 -6.20 -26.47
C PRO A 739 6.78 -6.77 -25.61
N THR A 740 7.66 -5.89 -25.13
CA THR A 740 8.73 -6.23 -24.18
C THR A 740 8.18 -6.42 -22.76
N ALA A 741 7.05 -5.78 -22.45
CA ALA A 741 6.31 -5.94 -21.21
C ALA A 741 5.06 -6.84 -21.37
N PRO A 742 4.63 -7.58 -20.33
CA PRO A 742 3.38 -8.34 -20.36
C PRO A 742 2.16 -7.45 -20.64
N ILE A 743 1.23 -7.94 -21.47
CA ILE A 743 -0.05 -7.28 -21.70
C ILE A 743 -0.93 -7.49 -20.47
N CYS A 744 -1.31 -6.40 -19.79
CA CYS A 744 -2.18 -6.50 -18.61
C CYS A 744 -3.59 -7.02 -18.97
N GLU A 745 -4.27 -7.61 -17.98
CA GLU A 745 -5.59 -8.25 -18.17
C GLU A 745 -6.62 -7.30 -18.77
N THR A 746 -6.65 -6.03 -18.33
CA THR A 746 -7.57 -5.02 -18.87
C THR A 746 -7.30 -4.72 -20.35
N ALA A 747 -6.03 -4.62 -20.75
CA ALA A 747 -5.66 -4.39 -22.15
C ALA A 747 -5.98 -5.63 -23.03
N MET A 748 -5.79 -6.83 -22.48
CA MET A 748 -6.14 -8.09 -23.13
C MET A 748 -7.65 -8.19 -23.38
N GLN A 749 -8.48 -7.85 -22.38
CA GLN A 749 -9.94 -7.85 -22.50
C GLN A 749 -10.44 -6.81 -23.51
N LEU A 750 -9.82 -5.63 -23.56
CA LEU A 750 -10.24 -4.54 -24.46
C LEU A 750 -9.81 -4.74 -25.91
N THR A 751 -8.59 -5.22 -26.14
CA THR A 751 -8.00 -5.30 -27.49
C THR A 751 -8.05 -6.69 -28.11
N GLY A 752 -8.24 -7.72 -27.28
CA GLY A 752 -8.13 -9.13 -27.68
C GLY A 752 -6.69 -9.63 -27.85
N PHE A 753 -5.65 -8.80 -27.65
CA PHE A 753 -4.26 -9.26 -27.78
C PHE A 753 -3.73 -9.94 -26.53
N ASN A 754 -2.99 -11.04 -26.72
CA ASN A 754 -2.28 -11.78 -25.67
C ASN A 754 -0.93 -12.30 -26.19
N VAL A 755 0.04 -12.53 -25.29
CA VAL A 755 1.31 -13.19 -25.62
C VAL A 755 1.32 -14.58 -24.99
N GLN A 756 1.46 -15.61 -25.82
CA GLN A 756 1.58 -17.00 -25.37
C GLN A 756 2.86 -17.60 -25.94
N ASN A 757 3.71 -18.17 -25.07
CA ASN A 757 4.99 -18.77 -25.46
C ASN A 757 5.87 -17.86 -26.34
N GLY A 758 5.86 -16.55 -26.06
CA GLY A 758 6.64 -15.55 -26.80
C GLY A 758 6.04 -15.09 -28.14
N ALA A 759 4.89 -15.63 -28.57
CA ALA A 759 4.19 -15.21 -29.77
C ALA A 759 2.96 -14.35 -29.44
N LEU A 760 2.69 -13.33 -30.26
CA LEU A 760 1.52 -12.47 -30.13
C LEU A 760 0.30 -13.11 -30.81
N PHE A 761 -0.80 -13.18 -30.08
CA PHE A 761 -2.11 -13.64 -30.56
C PHE A 761 -3.12 -12.50 -30.50
N TRP A 762 -3.98 -12.42 -31.52
CA TRP A 762 -5.21 -11.65 -31.46
C TRP A 762 -6.39 -12.63 -31.36
N HIS A 763 -7.07 -12.60 -30.22
CA HIS A 763 -7.95 -13.67 -29.76
C HIS A 763 -7.25 -15.03 -29.80
N TYR A 764 -7.58 -15.88 -30.77
CA TYR A 764 -7.01 -17.22 -30.94
C TYR A 764 -6.07 -17.31 -32.16
N THR A 765 -5.87 -16.22 -32.88
CA THR A 765 -5.11 -16.18 -34.13
C THR A 765 -3.70 -15.66 -33.88
N ALA A 766 -2.68 -16.44 -34.25
CA ALA A 766 -1.28 -16.01 -34.18
C ALA A 766 -1.01 -14.90 -35.21
N MET A 767 -0.40 -13.81 -34.77
CA MET A 767 -0.12 -12.66 -35.61
C MET A 767 1.34 -12.66 -36.08
N PRO A 768 1.62 -12.32 -37.35
CA PRO A 768 3.00 -12.17 -37.82
C PRO A 768 3.59 -10.90 -37.20
N THR A 769 4.62 -11.07 -36.38
CA THR A 769 5.28 -9.96 -35.66
C THR A 769 6.65 -9.64 -36.22
N VAL A 770 7.02 -8.36 -36.20
CA VAL A 770 8.36 -7.85 -36.52
C VAL A 770 8.93 -7.10 -35.33
N THR A 771 10.22 -6.72 -35.39
CA THR A 771 10.81 -5.86 -34.36
C THR A 771 10.29 -4.42 -34.45
N LEU A 772 10.38 -3.67 -33.35
CA LEU A 772 9.97 -2.26 -33.32
C LEU A 772 10.69 -1.42 -34.40
N HIS A 773 11.99 -1.67 -34.60
CA HIS A 773 12.80 -0.94 -35.59
C HIS A 773 12.35 -1.26 -37.03
N GLU A 774 12.10 -2.52 -37.36
CA GLU A 774 11.61 -2.94 -38.68
C GLU A 774 10.21 -2.38 -38.97
N ALA A 775 9.32 -2.40 -37.97
CA ALA A 775 7.98 -1.83 -38.09
C ALA A 775 8.03 -0.33 -38.41
N LEU A 776 8.81 0.44 -37.65
CA LEU A 776 8.94 1.89 -37.85
C LEU A 776 9.63 2.23 -39.18
N THR A 777 10.66 1.49 -39.57
CA THR A 777 11.31 1.64 -40.88
C THR A 777 10.34 1.38 -42.03
N SER A 778 9.53 0.31 -41.93
CA SER A 778 8.50 -0.01 -42.90
C SER A 778 7.41 1.07 -42.93
N PHE A 779 7.03 1.61 -41.78
CA PHE A 779 6.07 2.70 -41.66
C PHE A 779 6.58 3.98 -42.32
N LEU A 780 7.84 4.36 -42.09
CA LEU A 780 8.48 5.50 -42.78
C LEU A 780 8.51 5.31 -44.29
N THR A 781 8.83 4.09 -44.75
CA THR A 781 8.78 3.75 -46.18
C THR A 781 7.37 3.91 -46.75
N PHE A 782 6.35 3.49 -46.00
CA PHE A 782 4.96 3.74 -46.35
C PHE A 782 4.65 5.23 -46.42
N LEU A 783 5.09 6.05 -45.46
CA LEU A 783 4.86 7.50 -45.50
C LEU A 783 5.59 8.19 -46.67
N ARG A 784 6.84 7.79 -46.97
CA ARG A 784 7.66 8.29 -48.10
C ARG A 784 7.01 8.08 -49.46
N SER A 785 6.08 7.14 -49.56
CA SER A 785 5.34 6.86 -50.79
C SER A 785 4.19 7.86 -51.06
N PHE A 786 3.97 8.83 -50.17
CA PHE A 786 3.05 9.94 -50.38
C PHE A 786 3.84 11.23 -50.59
N ARG A 787 3.26 12.22 -51.30
CA ARG A 787 3.91 13.53 -51.50
C ARG A 787 3.89 14.33 -50.18
N PRO A 788 5.04 14.82 -49.68
CA PRO A 788 5.10 15.73 -48.53
C PRO A 788 4.39 17.08 -48.81
N PRO A 789 3.88 17.77 -47.78
CA PRO A 789 3.82 17.36 -46.37
C PRO A 789 2.76 16.27 -46.12
N VAL A 790 3.01 15.40 -45.14
CA VAL A 790 2.08 14.31 -44.79
C VAL A 790 1.29 14.67 -43.53
N LEU A 791 -0.05 14.76 -43.62
CA LEU A 791 -0.92 14.97 -42.47
C LEU A 791 -1.34 13.62 -41.86
N LEU A 792 -0.94 13.37 -40.62
CA LEU A 792 -1.35 12.18 -39.86
C LEU A 792 -2.55 12.52 -38.96
N ALA A 793 -3.67 11.87 -39.20
CA ALA A 793 -4.89 12.04 -38.42
C ALA A 793 -5.07 10.86 -37.45
N ALA A 794 -5.31 11.16 -36.18
CA ALA A 794 -5.64 10.18 -35.14
C ALA A 794 -6.68 10.73 -34.18
N HIS A 795 -7.54 9.87 -33.64
CA HIS A 795 -8.59 10.28 -32.71
C HIS A 795 -8.05 10.32 -31.28
N ASN A 796 -8.04 11.50 -30.65
CA ASN A 796 -7.32 11.76 -29.40
C ASN A 796 -5.78 11.59 -29.56
N GLY A 797 -5.28 11.74 -30.79
CA GLY A 797 -3.88 11.49 -31.13
C GLY A 797 -2.89 12.40 -30.40
N LYS A 798 -3.28 13.65 -30.09
CA LYS A 798 -2.40 14.63 -29.44
C LYS A 798 -1.93 14.16 -28.07
N TYR A 799 -2.82 13.52 -27.32
CA TYR A 799 -2.57 13.14 -25.94
C TYR A 799 -2.20 11.65 -25.78
N PHE A 800 -2.41 10.85 -26.83
CA PHE A 800 -2.24 9.40 -26.80
C PHE A 800 -1.25 8.89 -27.85
N ASP A 801 -1.64 8.77 -29.13
CA ASP A 801 -0.85 8.07 -30.15
C ASP A 801 0.46 8.79 -30.51
N VAL A 802 0.44 10.12 -30.63
CA VAL A 802 1.61 10.91 -31.10
C VAL A 802 2.78 10.87 -30.11
N PRO A 803 2.57 11.06 -28.78
CA PRO A 803 3.65 10.88 -27.81
C PRO A 803 4.27 9.47 -27.81
N ILE A 804 3.46 8.43 -28.01
CA ILE A 804 3.92 7.04 -28.04
C ILE A 804 4.77 6.78 -29.30
N LEU A 805 4.27 7.20 -30.47
CA LEU A 805 4.99 7.09 -31.74
C LEU A 805 6.31 7.88 -31.73
N THR A 806 6.30 9.11 -31.21
CA THR A 806 7.49 9.96 -31.12
C THR A 806 8.57 9.33 -30.24
N ARG A 807 8.19 8.76 -29.09
CA ARG A 807 9.11 8.04 -28.21
C ARG A 807 9.69 6.80 -28.89
N ALA A 808 8.85 6.03 -29.59
CA ALA A 808 9.30 4.84 -30.32
C ALA A 808 10.30 5.21 -31.44
N LEU A 809 10.01 6.27 -32.23
CA LEU A 809 10.91 6.80 -33.24
C LEU A 809 12.24 7.26 -32.65
N ARG A 810 12.23 7.97 -31.51
CA ARG A 810 13.47 8.35 -30.79
C ARG A 810 14.28 7.15 -30.32
N SER A 811 13.62 6.14 -29.75
CA SER A 811 14.30 4.93 -29.27
C SER A 811 14.97 4.12 -30.38
N CYS A 812 14.49 4.27 -31.62
CA CYS A 812 15.04 3.64 -32.80
C CYS A 812 15.97 4.56 -33.62
N SER A 813 16.23 5.78 -33.15
CA SER A 813 16.99 6.82 -33.88
C SER A 813 16.40 7.16 -35.26
N LEU A 814 15.07 7.13 -35.37
CA LEU A 814 14.31 7.36 -36.61
C LEU A 814 13.50 8.68 -36.59
N LEU A 815 13.60 9.49 -35.52
CA LEU A 815 12.82 10.71 -35.39
C LEU A 815 13.18 11.76 -36.46
N ASP A 816 14.47 12.02 -36.70
CA ASP A 816 14.90 12.99 -37.71
C ASP A 816 14.41 12.62 -39.12
N ASP A 817 14.45 11.32 -39.42
CA ASP A 817 13.95 10.74 -40.67
C ASP A 817 12.44 10.94 -40.85
N PHE A 818 11.70 10.89 -39.74
CA PHE A 818 10.27 11.16 -39.69
C PHE A 818 9.97 12.65 -39.84
N GLU A 819 10.71 13.54 -39.16
CA GLU A 819 10.53 14.99 -39.22
C GLU A 819 10.83 15.56 -40.62
N ARG A 820 11.80 14.97 -41.34
CA ARG A 820 12.11 15.32 -42.74
C ARG A 820 10.95 15.12 -43.72
N LEU A 821 9.92 14.35 -43.36
CA LEU A 821 8.71 14.17 -44.17
C LEU A 821 7.77 15.38 -44.11
N GLY A 822 8.07 16.40 -43.30
CA GLY A 822 7.20 17.56 -43.09
C GLY A 822 5.84 17.13 -42.54
N THR A 823 5.85 16.18 -41.60
CA THR A 823 4.62 15.64 -41.02
C THR A 823 3.93 16.65 -40.11
N SER A 824 2.61 16.68 -40.17
CA SER A 824 1.77 17.45 -39.24
C SER A 824 0.69 16.54 -38.70
N TYR A 825 0.14 16.85 -37.53
CA TYR A 825 -0.88 16.01 -36.91
C TYR A 825 -2.23 16.69 -36.88
N LEU A 826 -3.29 15.88 -36.99
CA LEU A 826 -4.67 16.30 -36.79
C LEU A 826 -5.31 15.46 -35.69
N ASP A 827 -5.76 16.10 -34.61
CA ASP A 827 -6.55 15.43 -33.58
C ASP A 827 -8.04 15.45 -33.97
N THR A 828 -8.54 14.29 -34.42
CA THR A 828 -9.91 14.19 -34.90
C THR A 828 -10.96 14.24 -33.77
N LEU A 829 -10.56 14.06 -32.50
CA LEU A 829 -11.45 14.28 -31.35
C LEU A 829 -11.71 15.77 -31.14
N LEU A 830 -10.66 16.60 -31.24
CA LEU A 830 -10.82 18.05 -31.18
C LEU A 830 -11.67 18.54 -32.35
N LEU A 831 -11.39 18.03 -33.56
CA LEU A 831 -12.18 18.36 -34.73
C LEU A 831 -13.65 17.95 -34.58
N ALA A 832 -13.95 16.76 -34.06
CA ALA A 832 -15.32 16.30 -33.83
C ALA A 832 -16.05 17.18 -32.80
N ARG A 833 -15.37 17.63 -31.74
CA ARG A 833 -15.93 18.55 -30.74
C ARG A 833 -16.27 19.92 -31.34
N ASP A 834 -15.40 20.41 -32.21
CA ASP A 834 -15.61 21.69 -32.89
C ASP A 834 -16.78 21.63 -33.88
N LEU A 835 -16.88 20.54 -34.64
CA LEU A 835 -17.93 20.32 -35.65
C LEU A 835 -19.29 19.96 -35.04
N PHE A 836 -19.32 19.18 -33.96
CA PHE A 836 -20.55 18.58 -33.42
C PHE A 836 -20.76 18.92 -31.94
N ARG A 837 -20.92 20.21 -31.60
CA ARG A 837 -20.96 20.73 -30.21
C ARG A 837 -22.07 20.19 -29.28
N ALA A 838 -23.05 19.48 -29.82
CA ALA A 838 -24.22 18.97 -29.08
C ALA A 838 -24.21 17.44 -28.87
N GLU A 839 -23.13 16.75 -29.23
CA GLU A 839 -23.07 15.29 -29.10
C GLU A 839 -22.87 14.86 -27.63
N LYS A 840 -23.59 13.81 -27.22
CA LYS A 840 -23.54 13.27 -25.86
C LYS A 840 -22.23 12.52 -25.57
N SER A 841 -21.55 12.05 -26.62
CA SER A 841 -20.30 11.32 -26.55
C SER A 841 -19.48 11.56 -27.80
N TYR A 842 -18.18 11.80 -27.60
CA TYR A 842 -17.23 12.02 -28.69
C TYR A 842 -16.26 10.86 -28.87
N SER A 843 -16.50 9.71 -28.23
CA SER A 843 -15.68 8.52 -28.50
C SER A 843 -15.82 8.11 -29.96
N GLN A 844 -14.74 7.63 -30.59
CA GLN A 844 -14.79 7.19 -31.98
C GLN A 844 -15.91 6.17 -32.21
N LYS A 845 -16.11 5.20 -31.30
CA LYS A 845 -17.22 4.24 -31.37
C LYS A 845 -18.59 4.91 -31.39
N SER A 846 -18.83 5.87 -30.52
CA SER A 846 -20.08 6.63 -30.51
C SER A 846 -20.28 7.43 -31.79
N LEU A 847 -19.22 8.05 -32.33
CA LEU A 847 -19.27 8.82 -33.57
C LEU A 847 -19.53 7.91 -34.78
N VAL A 848 -18.88 6.75 -34.88
CA VAL A 848 -19.12 5.74 -35.92
C VAL A 848 -20.56 5.28 -35.88
N GLN A 849 -21.08 4.89 -34.71
CA GLN A 849 -22.47 4.48 -34.57
C GLN A 849 -23.44 5.60 -34.96
N ARG A 850 -23.16 6.84 -34.53
CA ARG A 850 -24.04 7.99 -34.75
C ARG A 850 -24.11 8.43 -36.23
N PHE A 851 -22.97 8.46 -36.92
CA PHE A 851 -22.85 9.04 -38.26
C PHE A 851 -22.76 8.02 -39.39
N LEU A 852 -22.31 6.80 -39.08
CA LEU A 852 -22.21 5.70 -40.04
C LEU A 852 -23.24 4.59 -39.78
N GLY A 853 -23.90 4.57 -38.62
CA GLY A 853 -24.98 3.63 -38.32
C GLY A 853 -24.53 2.17 -38.22
N LYS A 854 -23.27 1.93 -37.83
CA LYS A 854 -22.68 0.60 -37.75
C LYS A 854 -21.78 0.44 -36.53
N ASP A 855 -21.67 -0.80 -36.07
CA ASP A 855 -20.65 -1.23 -35.14
C ASP A 855 -19.37 -1.64 -35.90
N TYR A 856 -18.25 -1.65 -35.19
CA TYR A 856 -16.96 -2.17 -35.68
C TYR A 856 -16.11 -2.64 -34.49
N ASP A 857 -15.06 -3.41 -34.79
CA ASP A 857 -14.10 -3.91 -33.80
C ASP A 857 -13.17 -2.81 -33.32
N ALA A 858 -13.73 -1.90 -32.51
CA ALA A 858 -12.97 -0.84 -31.84
C ALA A 858 -11.86 -1.44 -30.96
N HIS A 859 -10.75 -0.71 -30.83
CA HIS A 859 -9.53 -1.16 -30.14
C HIS A 859 -8.66 -2.15 -30.93
N ASN A 860 -8.92 -2.32 -32.23
CA ASN A 860 -7.97 -2.82 -33.22
C ASN A 860 -7.49 -1.66 -34.10
N ALA A 861 -6.18 -1.40 -34.17
CA ALA A 861 -5.66 -0.19 -34.79
C ALA A 861 -6.02 -0.07 -36.29
N LEU A 862 -6.10 -1.19 -37.02
CA LEU A 862 -6.48 -1.20 -38.44
C LEU A 862 -7.96 -0.87 -38.63
N GLU A 863 -8.84 -1.47 -37.83
CA GLU A 863 -10.27 -1.20 -37.90
C GLU A 863 -10.60 0.21 -37.41
N ASP A 864 -9.88 0.69 -36.39
CA ASP A 864 -9.97 2.07 -35.90
C ASP A 864 -9.62 3.08 -37.01
N VAL A 865 -8.53 2.91 -37.75
CA VAL A 865 -8.17 3.87 -38.82
C VAL A 865 -9.06 3.76 -40.06
N LYS A 866 -9.61 2.57 -40.37
CA LYS A 866 -10.62 2.39 -41.43
C LYS A 866 -11.91 3.15 -41.08
N ALA A 867 -12.42 2.95 -39.87
CA ALA A 867 -13.62 3.62 -39.40
C ALA A 867 -13.41 5.14 -39.30
N LEU A 868 -12.24 5.57 -38.83
CA LEU A 868 -11.88 6.98 -38.76
C LEU A 868 -11.79 7.63 -40.16
N GLN A 869 -11.21 6.94 -41.15
CA GLN A 869 -11.16 7.45 -42.52
C GLN A 869 -12.58 7.65 -43.10
N GLU A 870 -13.49 6.73 -42.83
CA GLU A 870 -14.87 6.83 -43.30
C GLU A 870 -15.65 7.96 -42.61
N LEU A 871 -15.47 8.12 -41.29
CA LEU A 871 -15.99 9.27 -40.56
C LEU A 871 -15.46 10.58 -41.13
N TYR A 872 -14.15 10.67 -41.30
CA TYR A 872 -13.49 11.88 -41.78
C TYR A 872 -13.93 12.28 -43.19
N ARG A 873 -14.28 11.33 -44.06
CA ARG A 873 -14.88 11.60 -45.39
C ARG A 873 -16.26 12.22 -45.30
N ARG A 874 -17.03 11.94 -44.25
CA ARG A 874 -18.41 12.42 -44.06
C ARG A 874 -18.50 13.77 -43.36
N TRP A 875 -17.42 14.23 -42.73
CA TRP A 875 -17.40 15.51 -42.02
C TRP A 875 -17.30 16.67 -43.01
N ASP A 876 -18.26 17.60 -42.92
CA ASP A 876 -18.24 18.88 -43.63
C ASP A 876 -17.29 19.84 -42.90
N ARG A 877 -16.23 20.28 -43.58
CA ARG A 877 -15.02 20.83 -42.97
C ARG A 877 -14.78 22.26 -43.45
N ASN A 878 -14.78 23.22 -42.51
CA ASN A 878 -14.26 24.57 -42.77
C ASN A 878 -12.74 24.61 -42.52
N PRO A 879 -11.93 25.25 -43.40
CA PRO A 879 -10.50 25.49 -43.21
C PRO A 879 -10.09 25.99 -41.81
N GLU A 880 -10.88 26.86 -41.17
CA GLU A 880 -10.55 27.38 -39.84
C GLU A 880 -10.58 26.31 -38.74
N SER A 881 -11.53 25.37 -38.80
CA SER A 881 -11.65 24.30 -37.80
C SER A 881 -10.50 23.30 -37.95
N LEU A 882 -10.02 23.06 -39.18
CA LEU A 882 -8.86 22.22 -39.43
C LEU A 882 -7.59 22.82 -38.82
N ILE A 883 -7.35 24.12 -39.05
CA ILE A 883 -6.15 24.80 -38.54
C ILE A 883 -6.10 24.77 -37.00
N ARG A 884 -7.23 24.97 -36.30
CA ARG A 884 -7.27 24.93 -34.82
C ARG A 884 -7.02 23.55 -34.22
N CYS A 885 -7.30 22.49 -34.98
CA CYS A 885 -7.18 21.11 -34.51
C CYS A 885 -5.86 20.45 -34.93
N MET A 886 -5.06 21.13 -35.76
CA MET A 886 -3.70 20.72 -36.10
C MET A 886 -2.72 21.07 -34.98
N PHE A 887 -1.68 20.25 -34.79
CA PHE A 887 -0.67 20.44 -33.75
C PHE A 887 0.68 19.83 -34.13
#